data_AF-A0A821CZ88-F1
#
_entry.id   AF-A0A821CZ88-F1
#
_cell.length_a   1.000
_cell.length_b   1.000
_cell.length_c   1.000
_cell.angle_alpha   90.00
_cell.angle_beta   90.00
_cell.angle_gamma   90.00
#
_symmetry.space_group_name_H-M   'P 1'
#
loop_
_entity.id
_entity.type
_entity.pdbx_description
1 polymer ?
#
loop_
_entity_poly.entity_id
_entity_poly.type
_entity_poly.pdbx_seq_one_letter_code
_entity_poly.pdbx_strand_id
1 'polypeptide(L)'
;IQQFLDIPDDFTTVQFRYDGVKGVASIDPDMPKHIHLFIRDSMKKFHSNHDCFEVCKLSAPRPIYLNRQAILLLSYRQISDSSFLILQQQNHLTLIRSLLRNSDAEKLILEKVPSWFLPKDIHDANIDFIHEPFFRQLLINSCLQSTRDLLQRTRIQISSNKGRNMFGIVDEYNVLKPDQVFIQYTILGRDRNNNKSKTEILDQCKVVITKNPCHHPGDIRTFIAINHPKLEHLKDVVVFSQQGDRPAPHDISGSDLDGDEYLVVWHEDLVPNKTNNSSPYDFDSQIPADNFPQSVTRDAINNTILRIAEQDCLGRLSNLHLAFADKLGVDDAKRRAEDILSTIELAGAISQEVDSGKTGYHPLSEDKISRLNNVLENKRPDFMDNPSLEQYESPYILGKLYRASKKTLPGWNRLLRYHRHLRHLQVRTRDDLEEDDDEEVRNNDEEAKIELDQSLLDVVDRQHSGYRECAHFAKTLASVYRQEIFEILNLYGLSHESDLWCRNVINGLTGELEDTAYTELEQLVNRTRTRFFNYQIIYCEKGKCHDDTPVSKLCDICRKRQQSVVVACYDVCYAGEYASEQAPILSLPWLFAAPLLQHRIDKKSPSSEGLLSKAMKKALDKLVSVQHRLRLDGWILRFQTSGKCFVGEADVDLTVCAFIEILQQCIGSKKYPHWSWIVSRFVRNTSSFVLKSEQSTPTDEWELILRSHKIDEYDEYAGLLISMDWTEEEDRVMHDYFQNILDICFDKGRQTNDIGFLNISEAVILLLQKMAINETII
;
A
#
# COMPACT_ATOMS: atom_id res chain seq x y z
N ILE A 1 5.80 30.37 -7.00
CA ILE A 1 5.66 29.03 -6.37
C ILE A 1 6.61 28.03 -7.05
N GLN A 2 6.40 27.65 -8.32
CA GLN A 2 7.27 26.69 -9.05
C GLN A 2 8.76 26.97 -8.92
N GLN A 3 9.20 28.19 -9.28
CA GLN A 3 10.61 28.61 -9.19
C GLN A 3 11.22 28.53 -7.77
N PHE A 4 10.40 28.65 -6.73
CA PHE A 4 10.85 28.66 -5.34
C PHE A 4 10.89 27.26 -4.71
N LEU A 5 10.05 26.34 -5.19
CA LEU A 5 9.86 25.03 -4.56
C LEU A 5 10.46 23.86 -5.38
N ASP A 6 11.08 24.12 -6.55
CA ASP A 6 11.65 23.10 -7.45
C ASP A 6 10.71 21.89 -7.70
N ILE A 7 9.42 22.19 -7.81
CA ILE A 7 8.31 21.23 -7.94
C ILE A 7 7.88 21.06 -9.40
N PRO A 8 7.23 19.93 -9.76
CA PRO A 8 6.77 19.66 -11.13
C PRO A 8 5.90 20.78 -11.73
N ASP A 9 5.99 20.92 -13.05
CA ASP A 9 5.30 21.97 -13.83
C ASP A 9 3.76 21.81 -13.92
N ASP A 10 3.18 20.75 -13.36
CA ASP A 10 1.83 20.27 -13.69
C ASP A 10 0.76 20.43 -12.60
N PHE A 11 1.09 20.97 -11.41
CA PHE A 11 0.06 21.26 -10.40
C PHE A 11 -0.86 22.41 -10.85
N THR A 12 -2.12 22.34 -10.44
CA THR A 12 -3.15 23.32 -10.85
C THR A 12 -3.82 24.01 -9.67
N THR A 13 -3.64 23.46 -8.46
CA THR A 13 -4.31 23.93 -7.25
C THR A 13 -3.35 23.90 -6.06
N VAL A 14 -3.49 24.88 -5.16
CA VAL A 14 -2.68 25.03 -3.95
C VAL A 14 -3.56 25.34 -2.74
N GLN A 15 -3.33 24.63 -1.63
CA GLN A 15 -3.81 25.03 -0.32
C GLN A 15 -2.82 26.02 0.29
N PHE A 16 -3.32 27.15 0.78
CA PHE A 16 -2.48 28.26 1.21
C PHE A 16 -2.95 28.93 2.50
N ARG A 17 -2.05 29.71 3.09
CA ARG A 17 -2.32 30.69 4.14
C ARG A 17 -1.71 32.03 3.74
N TYR A 18 -2.43 33.13 3.95
CA TYR A 18 -1.98 34.47 3.60
C TYR A 18 -2.76 35.51 4.41
N ASP A 19 -2.10 36.40 5.16
CA ASP A 19 -2.76 37.52 5.83
C ASP A 19 -4.04 37.20 6.64
N GLY A 20 -4.02 36.10 7.41
CA GLY A 20 -5.21 35.65 8.17
C GLY A 20 -6.31 35.02 7.31
N VAL A 21 -6.02 34.78 6.04
CA VAL A 21 -6.83 34.03 5.06
C VAL A 21 -6.34 32.58 4.98
N LYS A 22 -7.28 31.64 4.96
CA LYS A 22 -7.04 30.21 4.73
C LYS A 22 -7.95 29.73 3.59
N GLY A 23 -7.40 28.97 2.65
CA GLY A 23 -8.22 28.31 1.64
C GLY A 23 -7.42 27.57 0.58
N VAL A 24 -8.12 27.28 -0.52
CA VAL A 24 -7.58 26.66 -1.73
C VAL A 24 -7.70 27.63 -2.90
N ALA A 25 -6.65 27.71 -3.72
CA ALA A 25 -6.61 28.51 -4.95
C ALA A 25 -6.28 27.61 -6.14
N SER A 26 -7.08 27.69 -7.20
CA SER A 26 -6.83 27.04 -8.48
C SER A 26 -6.41 28.07 -9.54
N ILE A 27 -5.65 27.63 -10.54
CA ILE A 27 -5.29 28.47 -11.68
C ILE A 27 -6.56 28.77 -12.51
N ASP A 28 -6.75 30.03 -12.87
CA ASP A 28 -7.77 30.47 -13.84
C ASP A 28 -7.08 31.12 -15.06
N PRO A 29 -7.14 30.49 -16.25
CA PRO A 29 -6.56 31.03 -17.48
C PRO A 29 -7.16 32.37 -17.93
N ASP A 30 -8.41 32.66 -17.55
CA ASP A 30 -9.12 33.88 -17.92
C ASP A 30 -8.87 35.03 -16.92
N MET A 31 -8.09 34.79 -15.85
CA MET A 31 -7.76 35.79 -14.85
C MET A 31 -6.96 36.96 -15.47
N PRO A 32 -7.36 38.23 -15.19
CA PRO A 32 -6.59 39.38 -15.63
C PRO A 32 -5.15 39.35 -15.10
N LYS A 33 -4.15 39.58 -15.96
CA LYS A 33 -2.71 39.45 -15.62
C LYS A 33 -2.21 40.31 -14.46
N HIS A 34 -2.97 41.34 -14.05
CA HIS A 34 -2.63 42.21 -12.93
C HIS A 34 -3.20 41.75 -11.58
N ILE A 35 -4.05 40.72 -11.60
CA ILE A 35 -4.62 40.08 -10.42
C ILE A 35 -3.84 38.79 -10.19
N HIS A 36 -3.43 38.56 -8.95
CA HIS A 36 -2.66 37.37 -8.56
C HIS A 36 -3.48 36.36 -7.75
N LEU A 37 -4.52 36.82 -7.05
CA LEU A 37 -5.34 35.99 -6.16
C LEU A 37 -6.71 36.63 -5.95
N PHE A 38 -7.78 35.83 -6.04
CA PHE A 38 -9.11 36.21 -5.60
C PHE A 38 -9.39 35.60 -4.22
N ILE A 39 -9.85 36.41 -3.27
CA ILE A 39 -10.13 35.98 -1.89
C ILE A 39 -11.63 36.11 -1.62
N ARG A 40 -12.25 35.04 -1.14
CA ARG A 40 -13.65 35.01 -0.70
C ARG A 40 -13.78 35.40 0.76
N ASP A 41 -14.93 35.91 1.15
CA ASP A 41 -15.19 36.28 2.55
C ASP A 41 -15.11 35.08 3.50
N SER A 42 -15.53 33.89 3.06
CA SER A 42 -15.42 32.65 3.83
C SER A 42 -13.98 32.23 4.14
N MET A 43 -13.01 32.70 3.36
CA MET A 43 -11.59 32.39 3.56
C MET A 43 -10.94 33.30 4.62
N LYS A 44 -11.50 34.47 4.91
CA LYS A 44 -10.97 35.42 5.91
C LYS A 44 -11.31 34.93 7.31
N LYS A 45 -10.30 34.47 8.08
CA LYS A 45 -10.52 33.91 9.41
C LYS A 45 -10.28 34.94 10.52
N PHE A 46 -9.26 35.78 10.36
CA PHE A 46 -8.95 36.89 11.27
C PHE A 46 -8.13 37.95 10.53
N HIS A 47 -8.04 39.15 11.11
CA HIS A 47 -7.16 40.18 10.57
C HIS A 47 -5.71 39.90 10.98
N SER A 48 -4.80 39.96 10.00
CA SER A 48 -3.36 39.89 10.21
C SER A 48 -2.68 41.05 9.49
N ASN A 49 -1.37 41.20 9.71
CA ASN A 49 -0.50 42.04 8.89
C ASN A 49 0.64 41.19 8.29
N HIS A 50 0.46 39.87 8.24
CA HIS A 50 1.47 38.92 7.80
C HIS A 50 1.40 38.73 6.28
N ASP A 51 2.24 39.47 5.56
CA ASP A 51 2.27 39.52 4.10
C ASP A 51 3.21 38.46 3.49
N CYS A 52 3.05 37.21 3.89
CA CYS A 52 3.76 36.08 3.28
C CYS A 52 2.74 35.05 2.79
N PHE A 53 2.87 34.62 1.53
CA PHE A 53 2.06 33.57 0.96
C PHE A 53 2.67 32.21 1.27
N GLU A 54 2.02 31.45 2.14
CA GLU A 54 2.50 30.18 2.64
C GLU A 54 1.81 29.04 1.90
N VAL A 55 2.59 28.14 1.31
CA VAL A 55 2.10 26.95 0.61
C VAL A 55 1.99 25.81 1.61
N CYS A 56 0.79 25.29 1.82
CA CYS A 56 0.55 24.14 2.71
C CYS A 56 0.70 22.83 1.95
N LYS A 57 0.05 22.73 0.79
CA LYS A 57 -0.07 21.49 0.01
C LYS A 57 -0.49 21.80 -1.43
N LEU A 58 -0.02 21.01 -2.39
CA LEU A 58 -0.28 21.18 -3.83
C LEU A 58 -1.21 20.08 -4.35
N SER A 59 -1.95 20.28 -5.43
CA SER A 59 -2.65 19.17 -6.12
C SER A 59 -1.61 18.18 -6.66
N ALA A 60 -1.82 16.89 -6.44
CA ALA A 60 -0.92 15.83 -6.91
C ALA A 60 -1.69 14.51 -7.03
N PRO A 61 -1.23 13.56 -7.86
CA PRO A 61 -1.87 12.25 -7.98
C PRO A 61 -1.65 11.41 -6.72
N ARG A 62 -2.63 11.42 -5.82
CA ARG A 62 -2.58 10.68 -4.55
C ARG A 62 -3.36 9.37 -4.64
N PRO A 63 -2.74 8.21 -4.38
CA PRO A 63 -3.47 6.95 -4.27
C PRO A 63 -4.45 7.01 -3.09
N ILE A 64 -5.48 6.18 -3.14
CA ILE A 64 -6.49 6.09 -2.08
C ILE A 64 -6.50 4.71 -1.45
N TYR A 65 -6.88 4.73 -0.18
CA TYR A 65 -7.16 3.55 0.60
C TYR A 65 -8.58 3.65 1.13
N LEU A 66 -9.34 2.58 0.96
CA LEU A 66 -10.58 2.39 1.71
C LEU A 66 -10.24 2.17 3.18
N ASN A 67 -11.08 2.69 4.05
CA ASN A 67 -11.07 2.40 5.49
C ASN A 67 -12.37 1.67 5.88
N ARG A 68 -12.46 1.26 7.14
CA ARG A 68 -13.62 0.51 7.67
C ARG A 68 -14.94 1.23 7.46
N GLN A 69 -14.96 2.54 7.68
CA GLN A 69 -16.15 3.37 7.53
C GLN A 69 -16.61 3.47 6.08
N ALA A 70 -15.70 3.74 5.15
CA ALA A 70 -16.02 3.79 3.72
C ALA A 70 -16.52 2.43 3.21
N ILE A 71 -15.90 1.32 3.64
CA ILE A 71 -16.33 -0.04 3.29
C ILE A 71 -17.73 -0.33 3.83
N LEU A 72 -18.00 0.03 5.08
CA LEU A 72 -19.32 -0.11 5.72
C LEU A 72 -20.39 0.64 4.91
N LEU A 73 -20.13 1.90 4.55
CA LEU A 73 -21.08 2.72 3.78
C LEU A 73 -21.25 2.20 2.35
N LEU A 74 -20.18 1.78 1.66
CA LEU A 74 -20.27 1.16 0.34
C LEU A 74 -21.06 -0.16 0.37
N SER A 75 -20.86 -0.98 1.41
CA SER A 75 -21.64 -2.21 1.62
C SER A 75 -23.13 -1.89 1.83
N TYR A 76 -23.45 -0.85 2.61
CA TYR A 76 -24.81 -0.34 2.75
C TYR A 76 -25.42 0.09 1.39
N ARG A 77 -24.60 0.69 0.52
CA ARG A 77 -24.94 1.05 -0.87
C ARG A 77 -25.03 -0.15 -1.83
N GLN A 78 -25.03 -1.39 -1.30
CA GLN A 78 -25.19 -2.65 -2.03
C GLN A 78 -24.01 -3.00 -2.95
N ILE A 79 -22.80 -2.54 -2.62
CA ILE A 79 -21.58 -3.10 -3.22
C ILE A 79 -21.38 -4.52 -2.68
N SER A 80 -21.09 -5.47 -3.57
CA SER A 80 -20.91 -6.87 -3.20
C SER A 80 -19.67 -7.07 -2.33
N ASP A 81 -19.78 -7.96 -1.34
CA ASP A 81 -18.67 -8.48 -0.54
C ASP A 81 -17.50 -8.96 -1.41
N SER A 82 -17.81 -9.56 -2.58
CA SER A 82 -16.80 -10.05 -3.53
C SER A 82 -15.86 -8.94 -4.01
N SER A 83 -16.39 -7.75 -4.27
CA SER A 83 -15.61 -6.59 -4.73
C SER A 83 -14.50 -6.23 -3.74
N PHE A 84 -14.82 -6.22 -2.44
CA PHE A 84 -13.85 -5.88 -1.40
C PHE A 84 -12.85 -7.01 -1.15
N LEU A 85 -13.31 -8.26 -1.16
CA LEU A 85 -12.45 -9.44 -0.96
C LEU A 85 -11.41 -9.57 -2.08
N ILE A 86 -11.82 -9.42 -3.34
CA ILE A 86 -10.91 -9.41 -4.49
C ILE A 86 -9.87 -8.31 -4.32
N LEU A 87 -10.31 -7.09 -3.99
CA LEU A 87 -9.41 -5.96 -3.86
C LEU A 87 -8.38 -6.18 -2.72
N GLN A 88 -8.81 -6.71 -1.58
CA GLN A 88 -7.91 -7.09 -0.48
C GLN A 88 -6.91 -8.17 -0.90
N GLN A 89 -7.34 -9.18 -1.65
CA GLN A 89 -6.48 -10.24 -2.16
C GLN A 89 -5.44 -9.70 -3.14
N GLN A 90 -5.82 -8.80 -4.05
CA GLN A 90 -4.89 -8.11 -4.96
C GLN A 90 -3.83 -7.31 -4.19
N ASN A 91 -4.22 -6.67 -3.07
CA ASN A 91 -3.28 -5.99 -2.18
C ASN A 91 -2.26 -7.00 -1.59
N HIS A 92 -2.73 -8.12 -1.00
CA HIS A 92 -1.86 -9.17 -0.46
C HIS A 92 -0.91 -9.76 -1.51
N LEU A 93 -1.41 -10.05 -2.70
CA LEU A 93 -0.62 -10.59 -3.81
C LEU A 93 0.46 -9.61 -4.28
N THR A 94 0.17 -8.30 -4.28
CA THR A 94 1.18 -7.28 -4.60
C THR A 94 2.35 -7.32 -3.62
N LEU A 95 2.07 -7.49 -2.32
CA LEU A 95 3.11 -7.62 -1.29
C LEU A 95 3.94 -8.90 -1.49
N ILE A 96 3.31 -10.04 -1.76
CA ILE A 96 4.01 -11.31 -1.97
C ILE A 96 4.88 -11.25 -3.22
N ARG A 97 4.36 -10.69 -4.31
CA ARG A 97 5.10 -10.53 -5.57
C ARG A 97 6.29 -9.58 -5.42
N SER A 98 6.19 -8.58 -4.57
CA SER A 98 7.32 -7.69 -4.28
C SER A 98 8.52 -8.45 -3.68
N LEU A 99 8.32 -9.60 -3.03
CA LEU A 99 9.39 -10.48 -2.56
C LEU A 99 9.91 -11.49 -3.61
N LEU A 100 9.21 -11.64 -4.73
CA LEU A 100 9.54 -12.59 -5.80
C LEU A 100 10.04 -11.92 -7.07
N ARG A 101 9.71 -10.64 -7.28
CA ARG A 101 10.00 -9.91 -8.51
C ARG A 101 10.57 -8.54 -8.21
N ASN A 102 11.80 -8.34 -8.66
CA ASN A 102 12.55 -7.12 -8.40
C ASN A 102 11.83 -5.85 -8.85
N SER A 103 11.12 -5.86 -9.99
CA SER A 103 10.36 -4.68 -10.45
C SER A 103 9.13 -4.37 -9.59
N ASP A 104 8.56 -5.36 -8.90
CA ASP A 104 7.45 -5.13 -7.97
C ASP A 104 8.02 -4.71 -6.59
N ALA A 105 9.19 -5.22 -6.20
CA ALA A 105 9.99 -4.74 -5.06
C ALA A 105 10.31 -3.24 -5.19
N GLU A 106 10.89 -2.86 -6.33
CA GLU A 106 11.25 -1.50 -6.68
C GLU A 106 10.05 -0.54 -6.56
N LYS A 107 8.90 -0.91 -7.14
CA LYS A 107 7.68 -0.09 -7.04
C LYS A 107 7.25 0.10 -5.60
N LEU A 108 7.23 -0.98 -4.80
CA LEU A 108 6.81 -0.91 -3.40
C LEU A 108 7.77 -0.04 -2.58
N ILE A 109 9.08 -0.18 -2.79
CA ILE A 109 10.10 0.65 -2.14
C ILE A 109 9.92 2.12 -2.52
N LEU A 110 9.76 2.45 -3.79
CA LEU A 110 9.58 3.84 -4.23
C LEU A 110 8.26 4.46 -3.77
N GLU A 111 7.24 3.64 -3.50
CA GLU A 111 5.99 4.09 -2.91
C GLU A 111 6.10 4.32 -1.39
N LYS A 112 6.88 3.50 -0.69
CA LYS A 112 6.94 3.48 0.78
C LYS A 112 8.11 4.24 1.39
N VAL A 113 9.16 4.50 0.61
CA VAL A 113 10.40 5.15 1.06
C VAL A 113 10.44 6.59 0.52
N PRO A 114 10.97 7.55 1.29
CA PRO A 114 11.05 8.94 0.88
C PRO A 114 11.75 9.17 -0.47
N SER A 115 11.09 9.92 -1.35
CA SER A 115 11.63 10.24 -2.67
C SER A 115 12.89 11.11 -2.62
N TRP A 116 13.12 11.88 -1.55
CA TRP A 116 14.35 12.67 -1.37
C TRP A 116 15.56 11.83 -0.94
N PHE A 117 15.32 10.60 -0.46
CA PHE A 117 16.38 9.68 -0.06
C PHE A 117 16.96 8.93 -1.26
N LEU A 118 16.09 8.40 -2.13
CA LEU A 118 16.50 7.60 -3.29
C LEU A 118 16.82 8.50 -4.51
N PRO A 119 17.91 8.23 -5.25
CA PRO A 119 18.19 8.96 -6.50
C PRO A 119 17.07 8.76 -7.53
N LYS A 120 16.75 9.81 -8.30
CA LYS A 120 15.77 9.73 -9.40
C LYS A 120 16.12 8.64 -10.44
N ASP A 121 17.42 8.40 -10.63
CA ASP A 121 17.96 7.46 -11.63
C ASP A 121 18.19 6.05 -11.06
N ILE A 122 17.68 5.74 -9.85
CA ILE A 122 17.83 4.42 -9.24
C ILE A 122 17.29 3.29 -10.13
N HIS A 123 16.26 3.61 -10.92
CA HIS A 123 15.66 2.75 -11.94
C HIS A 123 16.66 2.28 -13.00
N ASP A 124 17.60 3.14 -13.40
CA ASP A 124 18.57 2.85 -14.45
C ASP A 124 19.73 1.98 -13.93
N ALA A 125 19.86 1.88 -12.61
CA ALA A 125 20.93 1.14 -11.97
C ALA A 125 20.62 -0.35 -11.76
N ASN A 126 19.38 -0.79 -12.01
CA ASN A 126 18.97 -2.20 -12.01
C ASN A 126 19.38 -2.94 -10.73
N ILE A 127 19.16 -2.31 -9.57
CA ILE A 127 19.48 -2.87 -8.25
C ILE A 127 18.56 -4.05 -7.96
N ASP A 128 19.10 -5.13 -7.39
CA ASP A 128 18.30 -6.21 -6.83
C ASP A 128 17.79 -5.84 -5.43
N PHE A 129 16.62 -5.21 -5.35
CA PHE A 129 15.97 -4.78 -4.11
C PHE A 129 15.59 -5.94 -3.18
N ILE A 130 15.54 -7.18 -3.70
CA ILE A 130 15.16 -8.37 -2.93
C ILE A 130 16.36 -8.91 -2.17
N HIS A 131 17.55 -8.94 -2.79
CA HIS A 131 18.75 -9.50 -2.17
C HIS A 131 19.66 -8.46 -1.54
N GLU A 132 19.63 -7.20 -2.02
CA GLU A 132 20.40 -6.13 -1.41
C GLU A 132 19.94 -5.94 0.06
N PRO A 133 20.84 -6.12 1.05
CA PRO A 133 20.42 -6.30 2.44
C PRO A 133 19.65 -5.13 3.06
N PHE A 134 19.99 -3.89 2.71
CA PHE A 134 19.25 -2.73 3.21
C PHE A 134 17.87 -2.64 2.56
N PHE A 135 17.78 -2.72 1.23
CA PHE A 135 16.50 -2.70 0.53
C PHE A 135 15.61 -3.88 0.91
N ARG A 136 16.18 -5.06 1.14
CA ARG A 136 15.47 -6.23 1.64
C ARG A 136 14.85 -5.97 3.01
N GLN A 137 15.56 -5.31 3.92
CA GLN A 137 14.98 -4.92 5.22
C GLN A 137 13.84 -3.91 5.06
N LEU A 138 13.98 -2.94 4.15
CA LEU A 138 12.92 -1.99 3.84
C LEU A 138 11.70 -2.68 3.22
N LEU A 139 11.93 -3.64 2.33
CA LEU A 139 10.92 -4.40 1.61
C LEU A 139 10.11 -5.26 2.58
N ILE A 140 10.79 -6.03 3.44
CA ILE A 140 10.14 -6.85 4.47
C ILE A 140 9.32 -5.96 5.42
N ASN A 141 9.88 -4.83 5.88
CA ASN A 141 9.16 -3.88 6.73
C ASN A 141 7.92 -3.33 6.02
N SER A 142 8.06 -2.88 4.78
CA SER A 142 6.96 -2.36 3.96
C SER A 142 5.83 -3.37 3.76
N CYS A 143 6.17 -4.64 3.50
CA CYS A 143 5.20 -5.73 3.40
C CYS A 143 4.46 -5.99 4.70
N LEU A 144 5.19 -6.03 5.83
CA LEU A 144 4.59 -6.27 7.14
C LEU A 144 3.73 -5.11 7.60
N GLN A 145 4.18 -3.87 7.40
CA GLN A 145 3.38 -2.69 7.72
C GLN A 145 2.10 -2.65 6.89
N SER A 146 2.18 -2.96 5.60
CA SER A 146 0.99 -3.03 4.73
C SER A 146 0.05 -4.16 5.17
N THR A 147 0.59 -5.30 5.60
CA THR A 147 -0.19 -6.41 6.15
C THR A 147 -0.88 -6.03 7.47
N ARG A 148 -0.18 -5.32 8.37
CA ARG A 148 -0.75 -4.77 9.61
C ARG A 148 -1.88 -3.79 9.32
N ASP A 149 -1.68 -2.88 8.37
CA ASP A 149 -2.67 -1.91 7.93
C ASP A 149 -3.93 -2.59 7.36
N LEU A 150 -3.77 -3.66 6.56
CA LEU A 150 -4.88 -4.48 6.06
C LEU A 150 -5.65 -5.18 7.18
N LEU A 151 -4.95 -5.72 8.19
CA LEU A 151 -5.57 -6.41 9.32
C LEU A 151 -6.25 -5.45 10.31
N GLN A 152 -5.47 -4.53 10.88
CA GLN A 152 -5.86 -3.69 12.02
C GLN A 152 -6.66 -2.45 11.63
N ARG A 153 -6.61 -2.03 10.37
CA ARG A 153 -7.31 -0.83 9.88
C ARG A 153 -8.18 -1.10 8.66
N THR A 154 -8.11 -2.31 8.09
CA THR A 154 -8.79 -2.67 6.84
C THR A 154 -8.46 -1.67 5.74
N ARG A 155 -7.19 -1.22 5.70
CA ARG A 155 -6.70 -0.18 4.80
C ARG A 155 -6.40 -0.78 3.43
N ILE A 156 -7.42 -0.89 2.57
CA ILE A 156 -7.32 -1.54 1.26
C ILE A 156 -7.04 -0.49 0.19
N GLN A 157 -5.90 -0.60 -0.51
CA GLN A 157 -5.57 0.30 -1.62
C GLN A 157 -6.46 -0.01 -2.82
N ILE A 158 -7.05 1.03 -3.42
CA ILE A 158 -7.71 0.90 -4.72
C ILE A 158 -6.63 1.00 -5.81
N SER A 159 -6.80 0.26 -6.90
CA SER A 159 -5.88 0.25 -8.02
C SER A 159 -5.51 1.68 -8.47
N SER A 160 -4.22 1.91 -8.73
CA SER A 160 -3.62 3.24 -8.88
C SER A 160 -4.17 4.12 -10.01
N ASN A 161 -5.14 3.70 -10.82
CA ASN A 161 -5.82 4.56 -11.81
C ASN A 161 -7.36 4.36 -11.82
N LYS A 162 -7.92 3.90 -10.69
CA LYS A 162 -9.36 3.70 -10.49
C LYS A 162 -9.91 4.47 -9.27
N GLY A 163 -9.09 5.34 -8.69
CA GLY A 163 -9.48 6.27 -7.64
C GLY A 163 -8.33 7.17 -7.15
N ARG A 164 -8.67 8.33 -6.57
CA ARG A 164 -7.72 9.37 -6.11
C ARG A 164 -8.22 10.12 -4.89
N ASN A 165 -7.28 10.58 -4.06
CA ASN A 165 -7.56 11.55 -3.01
C ASN A 165 -7.32 12.92 -3.64
N MET A 166 -8.35 13.74 -3.75
CA MET A 166 -8.33 14.96 -4.55
C MET A 166 -8.80 16.14 -3.72
N PHE A 167 -8.21 17.33 -3.90
CA PHE A 167 -8.82 18.55 -3.37
C PHE A 167 -10.18 18.77 -4.03
N GLY A 168 -11.16 19.20 -3.24
CA GLY A 168 -12.38 19.77 -3.79
C GLY A 168 -12.16 21.22 -4.18
N ILE A 169 -12.65 21.60 -5.36
CA ILE A 169 -12.80 22.99 -5.78
C ILE A 169 -14.18 23.21 -6.43
N VAL A 170 -14.52 24.47 -6.67
CA VAL A 170 -15.81 24.85 -7.28
C VAL A 170 -15.63 25.15 -8.77
N ASP A 171 -16.65 24.83 -9.56
CA ASP A 171 -16.75 25.23 -10.96
C ASP A 171 -17.02 26.73 -11.11
N GLU A 172 -15.96 27.52 -11.27
CA GLU A 172 -16.02 28.97 -11.47
C GLU A 172 -16.74 29.38 -12.77
N TYR A 173 -16.88 28.47 -13.74
CA TYR A 173 -17.49 28.76 -15.05
C TYR A 173 -18.98 28.45 -15.12
N ASN A 174 -19.54 27.83 -14.08
CA ASN A 174 -20.95 27.45 -13.97
C ASN A 174 -21.47 26.56 -15.12
N VAL A 175 -20.69 25.57 -15.51
CA VAL A 175 -20.97 24.66 -16.63
C VAL A 175 -21.45 23.28 -16.18
N LEU A 176 -21.15 22.87 -14.93
CA LEU A 176 -21.59 21.61 -14.34
C LEU A 176 -22.98 21.75 -13.72
N LYS A 177 -23.83 20.74 -13.91
CA LYS A 177 -25.13 20.60 -13.20
C LYS A 177 -24.93 20.08 -11.77
N PRO A 178 -25.94 20.18 -10.87
CA PRO A 178 -25.77 19.81 -9.46
C PRO A 178 -25.20 18.40 -9.19
N ASP A 179 -25.59 17.39 -9.97
CA ASP A 179 -25.13 16.01 -9.82
C ASP A 179 -23.89 15.67 -10.68
N GLN A 180 -23.24 16.67 -11.25
CA GLN A 180 -22.07 16.52 -12.12
C GLN A 180 -20.80 17.02 -11.45
N VAL A 181 -19.70 16.34 -11.76
CA VAL A 181 -18.35 16.74 -11.38
C VAL A 181 -17.43 16.72 -12.60
N PHE A 182 -16.35 17.50 -12.56
CA PHE A 182 -15.25 17.36 -13.52
C PHE A 182 -14.03 16.77 -12.82
N ILE A 183 -13.42 15.77 -13.44
CA ILE A 183 -12.24 15.08 -12.92
C ILE A 183 -11.28 14.80 -14.08
N GLN A 184 -10.10 15.40 -13.99
CA GLN A 184 -8.93 15.07 -14.80
C GLN A 184 -7.80 14.65 -13.85
N TYR A 185 -7.24 13.46 -14.06
CA TYR A 185 -6.24 12.89 -13.17
C TYR A 185 -4.96 12.54 -13.90
N THR A 186 -3.84 12.66 -13.20
CA THR A 186 -2.55 12.17 -13.66
C THR A 186 -2.49 10.66 -13.49
N ILE A 187 -2.09 9.96 -14.56
CA ILE A 187 -1.94 8.50 -14.56
C ILE A 187 -0.73 8.13 -13.70
N LEU A 188 -0.96 7.31 -12.68
CA LEU A 188 0.10 6.71 -11.88
C LEU A 188 0.54 5.42 -12.58
N GLY A 189 1.83 5.31 -12.89
CA GLY A 189 2.42 4.12 -13.51
C GLY A 189 2.59 4.22 -15.03
N ARG A 190 3.87 4.19 -15.44
CA ARG A 190 4.48 4.09 -16.79
C ARG A 190 4.23 5.24 -17.78
N ASP A 191 5.30 6.02 -17.97
CA ASP A 191 6.12 5.90 -19.19
C ASP A 191 7.60 6.19 -18.85
N ARG A 192 8.51 5.23 -19.07
CA ARG A 192 9.97 5.36 -18.77
C ARG A 192 10.68 6.40 -19.65
N ASN A 193 10.00 6.89 -20.69
CA ASN A 193 10.60 7.68 -21.78
C ASN A 193 9.99 9.08 -21.97
N ASN A 194 9.04 9.52 -21.13
CA ASN A 194 8.34 10.79 -21.33
C ASN A 194 8.34 11.65 -20.06
N ASN A 195 9.07 12.78 -20.10
CA ASN A 195 9.13 13.78 -19.03
C ASN A 195 7.81 14.55 -18.79
N LYS A 196 6.69 14.14 -19.40
CA LYS A 196 5.37 14.77 -19.19
C LYS A 196 4.41 13.77 -18.57
N SER A 197 3.87 14.14 -17.41
CA SER A 197 2.75 13.47 -16.76
C SER A 197 1.58 13.33 -17.72
N LYS A 198 1.24 12.10 -18.08
CA LYS A 198 0.06 11.80 -18.91
C LYS A 198 -1.18 11.94 -18.03
N THR A 199 -2.17 12.71 -18.49
CA THR A 199 -3.46 12.86 -17.80
C THR A 199 -4.59 12.20 -18.56
N GLU A 200 -5.60 11.73 -17.85
CA GLU A 200 -6.87 11.23 -18.39
C GLU A 200 -8.03 12.03 -17.80
N ILE A 201 -9.08 12.20 -18.61
CA ILE A 201 -10.31 12.90 -18.21
C ILE A 201 -11.42 11.85 -18.11
N LEU A 202 -12.16 11.88 -17.01
CA LEU A 202 -13.35 11.07 -16.85
C LEU A 202 -14.53 11.74 -17.57
N ASP A 203 -15.19 11.00 -18.47
CA ASP A 203 -16.35 11.48 -19.20
C ASP A 203 -17.48 10.45 -19.20
N GLN A 204 -18.70 10.92 -18.96
CA GLN A 204 -19.94 10.14 -18.90
C GLN A 204 -19.88 8.88 -18.01
N CYS A 205 -19.05 8.90 -16.96
CA CYS A 205 -18.91 7.78 -16.04
C CYS A 205 -19.38 8.14 -14.63
N LYS A 206 -19.85 7.13 -13.89
CA LYS A 206 -20.25 7.30 -12.49
C LYS A 206 -19.02 7.28 -11.60
N VAL A 207 -19.01 8.16 -10.61
CA VAL A 207 -17.97 8.21 -9.59
C VAL A 207 -18.61 8.24 -8.22
N VAL A 208 -17.97 7.58 -7.25
CA VAL A 208 -18.33 7.67 -5.83
C VAL A 208 -17.37 8.63 -5.15
N ILE A 209 -17.93 9.55 -4.38
CA ILE A 209 -17.17 10.57 -3.65
C ILE A 209 -17.59 10.52 -2.19
N THR A 210 -16.61 10.53 -1.31
CA THR A 210 -16.80 10.72 0.14
C THR A 210 -15.62 11.49 0.74
N LYS A 211 -15.73 11.87 2.01
CA LYS A 211 -14.66 12.47 2.80
C LYS A 211 -14.47 11.66 4.08
N ASN A 212 -13.22 11.53 4.54
CA ASN A 212 -12.96 10.98 5.86
C ASN A 212 -12.89 12.10 6.92
N PRO A 213 -13.45 11.87 8.13
CA PRO A 213 -14.27 10.72 8.52
C PRO A 213 -15.67 10.74 7.89
N CYS A 214 -16.19 9.57 7.51
CA CYS A 214 -17.56 9.37 7.04
C CYS A 214 -18.29 8.39 7.96
N HIS A 215 -19.53 8.69 8.35
CA HIS A 215 -20.30 7.85 9.27
C HIS A 215 -21.77 7.73 8.86
N HIS A 216 -22.34 8.81 8.34
CA HIS A 216 -23.74 8.85 7.97
C HIS A 216 -23.96 8.20 6.58
N PRO A 217 -25.08 7.47 6.35
CA PRO A 217 -25.40 6.89 5.03
C PRO A 217 -25.35 7.87 3.84
N GLY A 218 -25.59 9.16 4.11
CA GLY A 218 -25.55 10.25 3.11
C GLY A 218 -24.15 10.77 2.78
N ASP A 219 -23.12 10.41 3.55
CA ASP A 219 -21.74 10.90 3.40
C ASP A 219 -21.01 10.31 2.19
N ILE A 220 -21.55 9.23 1.61
CA ILE A 220 -21.04 8.63 0.39
C ILE A 220 -22.04 8.86 -0.75
N ARG A 221 -21.58 9.54 -1.80
CA ARG A 221 -22.45 10.03 -2.87
C ARG A 221 -21.95 9.62 -4.24
N THR A 222 -22.86 9.29 -5.12
CA THR A 222 -22.59 9.01 -6.53
C THR A 222 -22.86 10.26 -7.36
N PHE A 223 -21.90 10.62 -8.21
CA PHE A 223 -21.97 11.71 -9.18
C PHE A 223 -21.70 11.18 -10.59
N ILE A 224 -21.96 12.02 -11.60
CA ILE A 224 -21.56 11.76 -12.99
C ILE A 224 -20.38 12.66 -13.33
N ALA A 225 -19.23 12.07 -13.67
CA ALA A 225 -18.10 12.80 -14.21
C ALA A 225 -18.35 13.19 -15.66
N ILE A 226 -18.16 14.47 -16.00
CA ILE A 226 -18.41 15.02 -17.34
C ILE A 226 -17.20 15.83 -17.78
N ASN A 227 -16.72 15.59 -19.00
CA ASN A 227 -15.72 16.45 -19.60
C ASN A 227 -16.34 17.78 -20.06
N HIS A 228 -15.68 18.90 -19.74
CA HIS A 228 -16.02 20.20 -20.28
C HIS A 228 -14.77 21.01 -20.63
N PRO A 229 -14.63 21.58 -21.85
CA PRO A 229 -13.42 22.27 -22.31
C PRO A 229 -12.93 23.39 -21.41
N LYS A 230 -13.84 24.11 -20.74
CA LYS A 230 -13.48 25.18 -19.80
C LYS A 230 -12.76 24.69 -18.54
N LEU A 231 -12.83 23.40 -18.20
CA LEU A 231 -12.28 22.84 -16.97
C LEU A 231 -11.01 21.99 -17.20
N GLU A 232 -10.63 21.71 -18.46
CA GLU A 232 -9.49 20.83 -18.84
C GLU A 232 -8.10 21.34 -18.38
N HIS A 233 -8.02 22.58 -17.90
CA HIS A 233 -6.80 23.11 -17.31
C HIS A 233 -6.60 22.68 -15.84
N LEU A 234 -7.64 22.14 -15.18
CA LEU A 234 -7.63 21.69 -13.79
C LEU A 234 -7.26 20.20 -13.74
N LYS A 235 -6.34 19.83 -12.84
CA LYS A 235 -5.76 18.48 -12.76
C LYS A 235 -5.59 18.05 -11.32
N ASP A 236 -5.81 16.76 -11.07
CA ASP A 236 -5.67 16.11 -9.76
C ASP A 236 -6.51 16.79 -8.67
N VAL A 237 -7.70 17.25 -9.06
CA VAL A 237 -8.73 17.86 -8.23
C VAL A 237 -10.11 17.36 -8.67
N VAL A 238 -11.10 17.44 -7.77
CA VAL A 238 -12.50 17.24 -8.10
C VAL A 238 -13.22 18.59 -8.11
N VAL A 239 -13.85 18.91 -9.24
CA VAL A 239 -14.57 20.17 -9.43
C VAL A 239 -16.06 19.92 -9.20
N PHE A 240 -16.63 20.55 -8.19
CA PHE A 240 -18.05 20.49 -7.88
C PHE A 240 -18.82 21.63 -8.54
N SER A 241 -20.07 21.36 -8.93
CA SER A 241 -20.99 22.38 -9.41
C SER A 241 -21.27 23.44 -8.33
N GLN A 242 -21.40 24.70 -8.76
CA GLN A 242 -21.97 25.77 -7.92
C GLN A 242 -23.51 25.86 -8.01
N GLN A 243 -24.15 24.98 -8.79
CA GLN A 243 -25.60 24.89 -8.93
C GLN A 243 -26.19 23.92 -7.89
N GLY A 244 -27.47 24.10 -7.58
CA GLY A 244 -28.23 23.24 -6.67
C GLY A 244 -28.71 24.00 -5.42
N ASP A 245 -29.57 23.36 -4.65
CA ASP A 245 -30.17 23.96 -3.45
C ASP A 245 -29.19 23.98 -2.27
N ARG A 246 -28.22 23.06 -2.25
CA ARG A 246 -27.20 22.89 -1.21
C ARG A 246 -25.86 22.51 -1.86
N PRO A 247 -24.72 23.06 -1.39
CA PRO A 247 -23.42 22.68 -1.93
C PRO A 247 -23.14 21.18 -1.77
N ALA A 248 -22.76 20.50 -2.85
CA ALA A 248 -22.45 19.07 -2.81
C ALA A 248 -21.37 18.66 -1.77
N PRO A 249 -20.28 19.45 -1.56
CA PRO A 249 -19.38 19.27 -0.41
C PRO A 249 -20.09 19.16 0.93
N HIS A 250 -21.08 20.00 1.19
CA HIS A 250 -21.79 20.05 2.46
C HIS A 250 -22.68 18.81 2.71
N ASP A 251 -23.05 18.10 1.63
CA ASP A 251 -23.72 16.81 1.72
C ASP A 251 -22.78 15.65 2.06
N ILE A 252 -21.46 15.86 1.94
CA ILE A 252 -20.41 14.87 2.15
C ILE A 252 -19.72 15.18 3.48
N SER A 253 -20.24 14.64 4.58
CA SER A 253 -19.67 14.81 5.94
C SER A 253 -19.44 16.28 6.34
N GLY A 254 -20.37 17.17 5.95
CA GLY A 254 -20.32 18.60 6.29
C GLY A 254 -19.09 19.33 5.73
N SER A 255 -18.53 18.84 4.63
CA SER A 255 -17.28 19.34 4.05
C SER A 255 -17.41 20.75 3.46
N ASP A 256 -16.30 21.49 3.48
CA ASP A 256 -16.14 22.75 2.77
C ASP A 256 -15.01 22.67 1.72
N LEU A 257 -14.68 23.79 1.07
CA LEU A 257 -13.65 23.86 0.03
C LEU A 257 -12.42 24.68 0.49
N ASP A 258 -12.05 24.61 1.77
CA ASP A 258 -10.91 25.35 2.34
C ASP A 258 -9.59 24.54 2.39
N GLY A 259 -9.65 23.29 1.92
CA GLY A 259 -8.54 22.34 1.96
C GLY A 259 -8.96 20.88 2.04
N ASP A 260 -10.26 20.58 2.15
CA ASP A 260 -10.77 19.22 2.24
C ASP A 260 -10.37 18.39 1.01
N GLU A 261 -9.96 17.14 1.30
CA GLU A 261 -9.64 16.13 0.30
C GLU A 261 -10.72 15.06 0.28
N TYR A 262 -11.11 14.66 -0.93
CA TYR A 262 -12.17 13.71 -1.19
C TYR A 262 -11.61 12.40 -1.74
N LEU A 263 -12.15 11.30 -1.24
CA LEU A 263 -11.94 9.98 -1.79
C LEU A 263 -12.85 9.84 -3.01
N VAL A 264 -12.26 9.93 -4.20
CA VAL A 264 -12.95 9.84 -5.48
C VAL A 264 -12.66 8.48 -6.10
N VAL A 265 -13.68 7.65 -6.27
CA VAL A 265 -13.58 6.26 -6.76
C VAL A 265 -14.37 6.11 -8.05
N TRP A 266 -13.74 5.60 -9.10
CA TRP A 266 -14.38 5.22 -10.37
C TRP A 266 -14.04 3.77 -10.74
N HIS A 267 -13.71 2.96 -9.74
CA HIS A 267 -13.58 1.52 -9.88
C HIS A 267 -14.97 0.90 -10.07
N GLU A 268 -15.19 0.23 -11.19
CA GLU A 268 -16.51 -0.28 -11.60
C GLU A 268 -17.16 -1.17 -10.52
N ASP A 269 -16.37 -2.03 -9.88
CA ASP A 269 -16.85 -2.92 -8.81
C ASP A 269 -17.16 -2.21 -7.46
N LEU A 270 -16.81 -0.93 -7.32
CA LEU A 270 -17.03 -0.11 -6.11
C LEU A 270 -17.97 1.07 -6.35
N VAL A 271 -18.52 1.20 -7.56
CA VAL A 271 -19.47 2.26 -7.89
C VAL A 271 -20.89 1.68 -7.90
N PRO A 272 -21.81 2.15 -7.03
CA PRO A 272 -23.17 1.64 -6.98
C PRO A 272 -23.90 1.79 -8.31
N ASN A 273 -24.63 0.74 -8.71
CA ASN A 273 -25.46 0.78 -9.92
C ASN A 273 -26.54 1.87 -9.86
N LYS A 274 -27.10 2.11 -8.67
CA LYS A 274 -28.11 3.14 -8.41
C LYS A 274 -27.45 4.46 -8.02
N THR A 275 -27.85 5.56 -8.67
CA THR A 275 -27.40 6.93 -8.38
C THR A 275 -28.21 7.62 -7.27
N ASN A 276 -29.25 6.96 -6.74
CA ASN A 276 -30.08 7.55 -5.69
C ASN A 276 -29.28 7.65 -4.40
N ASN A 277 -28.72 8.83 -4.13
CA ASN A 277 -28.00 9.11 -2.89
C ASN A 277 -28.97 9.08 -1.70
N SER A 278 -28.50 8.62 -0.55
CA SER A 278 -29.25 8.77 0.70
C SER A 278 -29.34 10.25 1.06
N SER A 279 -30.38 10.63 1.80
CA SER A 279 -30.49 11.99 2.31
C SER A 279 -29.23 12.35 3.11
N PRO A 280 -28.62 13.53 2.88
CA PRO A 280 -27.49 13.98 3.67
C PRO A 280 -27.91 14.23 5.12
N TYR A 281 -26.96 14.19 6.04
CA TYR A 281 -27.21 14.66 7.39
C TYR A 281 -27.27 16.19 7.40
N ASP A 282 -28.08 16.74 8.31
CA ASP A 282 -28.15 18.19 8.48
C ASP A 282 -27.03 18.66 9.41
N PHE A 283 -25.96 19.19 8.82
CA PHE A 283 -24.81 19.71 9.55
C PHE A 283 -24.97 21.19 9.95
N ASP A 284 -26.09 21.83 9.59
CA ASP A 284 -26.33 23.26 9.86
C ASP A 284 -26.66 23.57 11.33
N SER A 285 -26.45 22.63 12.26
CA SER A 285 -26.50 22.91 13.69
C SER A 285 -25.32 23.79 14.09
N GLN A 286 -25.44 25.10 13.82
CA GLN A 286 -24.50 26.13 14.26
C GLN A 286 -24.54 26.19 15.79
N ILE A 287 -23.71 25.36 16.42
CA ILE A 287 -23.41 25.53 17.83
C ILE A 287 -22.49 26.77 17.88
N PRO A 288 -22.97 27.90 18.42
CA PRO A 288 -22.15 29.11 18.46
C PRO A 288 -20.93 28.81 19.32
N ALA A 289 -19.75 29.23 18.84
CA ALA A 289 -18.54 29.18 19.65
C ALA A 289 -18.74 30.01 20.92
N ASP A 290 -18.17 29.53 22.03
CA ASP A 290 -18.15 30.30 23.27
C ASP A 290 -17.50 31.66 23.01
N ASN A 291 -18.25 32.74 23.22
CA ASN A 291 -17.69 34.07 23.16
C ASN A 291 -16.67 34.23 24.29
N PHE A 292 -15.41 34.45 23.94
CA PHE A 292 -14.37 34.88 24.87
C PHE A 292 -14.26 36.42 24.84
N PRO A 293 -14.95 37.14 25.75
CA PRO A 293 -14.96 38.61 25.74
C PRO A 293 -13.66 39.24 26.27
N GLN A 294 -12.65 38.44 26.63
CA GLN A 294 -11.40 38.90 27.24
C GLN A 294 -10.20 38.67 26.31
N SER A 295 -9.16 39.47 26.49
CA SER A 295 -7.86 39.24 25.82
C SER A 295 -7.33 37.84 26.12
N VAL A 296 -6.83 37.13 25.11
CA VAL A 296 -6.24 35.79 25.26
C VAL A 296 -5.09 35.82 26.28
N THR A 297 -5.25 35.11 27.39
CA THR A 297 -4.21 34.95 28.43
C THR A 297 -3.55 33.57 28.34
N ARG A 298 -2.35 33.42 28.92
CA ARG A 298 -1.69 32.10 29.03
C ARG A 298 -2.55 31.08 29.77
N ASP A 299 -3.25 31.51 30.82
CA ASP A 299 -4.14 30.63 31.59
C ASP A 299 -5.34 30.17 30.74
N ALA A 300 -5.90 31.07 29.90
CA ALA A 300 -6.97 30.70 28.97
C ALA A 300 -6.50 29.65 27.95
N ILE A 301 -5.27 29.79 27.43
CA ILE A 301 -4.65 28.80 26.54
C ILE A 301 -4.48 27.46 27.26
N ASN A 302 -3.83 27.45 28.43
CA ASN A 302 -3.58 26.23 29.21
C ASN A 302 -4.88 25.50 29.54
N ASN A 303 -5.89 26.22 30.05
CA ASN A 303 -7.18 25.63 30.40
C ASN A 303 -7.94 25.09 29.18
N THR A 304 -7.77 25.71 28.00
CA THR A 304 -8.39 25.21 26.77
C THR A 304 -7.72 23.93 26.29
N ILE A 305 -6.38 23.86 26.32
CA ILE A 305 -5.63 22.64 25.97
C ILE A 305 -6.00 21.50 26.92
N LEU A 306 -6.05 21.75 28.24
CA LEU A 306 -6.45 20.74 29.22
C LEU A 306 -7.86 20.24 28.96
N ARG A 307 -8.81 21.14 28.68
CA ARG A 307 -10.20 20.78 28.38
C ARG A 307 -10.30 19.89 27.14
N ILE A 308 -9.59 20.24 26.05
CA ILE A 308 -9.55 19.43 24.83
C ILE A 308 -9.01 18.02 25.15
N ALA A 309 -7.91 17.94 25.90
CA ALA A 309 -7.30 16.66 26.27
C ALA A 309 -8.19 15.79 27.19
N GLU A 310 -8.94 16.41 28.11
CA GLU A 310 -9.83 15.72 29.04
C GLU A 310 -11.13 15.23 28.39
N GLN A 311 -11.60 15.93 27.35
CA GLN A 311 -12.93 15.72 26.77
C GLN A 311 -12.92 15.05 25.40
N ASP A 312 -11.75 14.83 24.78
CA ASP A 312 -11.65 14.15 23.49
C ASP A 312 -12.22 12.72 23.56
N CYS A 313 -13.35 12.53 22.89
CA CYS A 313 -14.02 11.24 22.77
C CYS A 313 -14.24 10.81 21.32
N LEU A 314 -13.70 11.54 20.33
CA LEU A 314 -13.99 11.31 18.91
C LEU A 314 -13.63 9.89 18.47
N GLY A 315 -12.44 9.41 18.87
CA GLY A 315 -12.00 8.04 18.59
C GLY A 315 -12.89 6.97 19.22
N ARG A 316 -13.38 7.22 20.44
CA ARG A 316 -14.29 6.31 21.17
C ARG A 316 -15.65 6.25 20.48
N LEU A 317 -16.20 7.40 20.09
CA LEU A 317 -17.48 7.48 19.37
C LEU A 317 -17.39 6.83 17.99
N SER A 318 -16.31 7.05 17.24
CA SER A 318 -16.10 6.42 15.93
C SER A 318 -16.03 4.89 16.02
N ASN A 319 -15.32 4.35 17.04
CA ASN A 319 -15.27 2.92 17.32
C ASN A 319 -16.63 2.36 17.75
N LEU A 320 -17.37 3.11 18.57
CA LEU A 320 -18.72 2.74 18.98
C LEU A 320 -19.67 2.67 17.78
N HIS A 321 -19.57 3.63 16.86
CA HIS A 321 -20.36 3.64 15.63
C HIS A 321 -20.10 2.41 14.76
N LEU A 322 -18.84 1.98 14.59
CA LEU A 322 -18.54 0.74 13.85
C LEU A 322 -19.25 -0.48 14.47
N ALA A 323 -19.22 -0.61 15.79
CA ALA A 323 -19.88 -1.72 16.49
C ALA A 323 -21.41 -1.63 16.45
N PHE A 324 -21.98 -0.42 16.51
CA PHE A 324 -23.41 -0.17 16.34
C PHE A 324 -23.86 -0.52 14.92
N ALA A 325 -23.13 -0.04 13.92
CA ALA A 325 -23.46 -0.29 12.52
C ALA A 325 -23.38 -1.78 12.17
N ASP A 326 -22.42 -2.52 12.73
CA ASP A 326 -22.33 -3.98 12.57
C ASP A 326 -23.51 -4.70 13.25
N LYS A 327 -23.82 -4.38 14.52
CA LYS A 327 -24.86 -5.08 15.28
C LYS A 327 -26.29 -4.69 14.86
N LEU A 328 -26.52 -3.43 14.50
CA LEU A 328 -27.84 -2.84 14.34
C LEU A 328 -28.14 -2.34 12.91
N GLY A 329 -27.12 -2.14 12.09
CA GLY A 329 -27.24 -1.55 10.76
C GLY A 329 -26.93 -0.05 10.74
N VAL A 330 -26.54 0.46 9.56
CA VAL A 330 -26.14 1.87 9.36
C VAL A 330 -27.35 2.81 9.39
N ASP A 331 -28.50 2.35 8.90
CA ASP A 331 -29.72 3.14 8.75
C ASP A 331 -30.83 2.72 9.73
N ASP A 332 -30.47 2.30 10.97
CA ASP A 332 -31.39 1.84 12.02
C ASP A 332 -32.30 2.96 12.57
N ALA A 333 -33.03 3.63 11.68
CA ALA A 333 -34.01 4.66 11.96
C ALA A 333 -35.26 4.10 12.66
N LYS A 334 -35.41 2.76 12.73
CA LYS A 334 -36.60 2.09 13.26
C LYS A 334 -36.53 1.79 14.76
N ARG A 335 -35.36 1.90 15.41
CA ARG A 335 -35.24 1.81 16.87
C ARG A 335 -35.26 3.19 17.54
N ARG A 336 -36.38 3.89 17.43
CA ARG A 336 -36.69 5.05 18.30
C ARG A 336 -37.32 4.60 19.62
N ALA A 337 -36.64 3.73 20.35
CA ALA A 337 -36.98 3.60 21.77
C ALA A 337 -36.53 4.91 22.44
N GLU A 338 -37.35 5.49 23.32
CA GLU A 338 -37.20 6.87 23.80
C GLU A 338 -35.84 7.19 24.48
N ASP A 339 -35.01 6.19 24.79
CA ASP A 339 -33.74 6.33 25.52
C ASP A 339 -32.48 5.73 24.83
N ILE A 340 -32.55 5.22 23.60
CA ILE A 340 -31.38 4.62 22.89
C ILE A 340 -31.13 5.36 21.58
N LEU A 341 -29.95 5.97 21.42
CA LEU A 341 -29.54 6.58 20.16
C LEU A 341 -29.43 5.51 19.06
N SER A 342 -30.02 5.81 17.90
CA SER A 342 -29.81 5.07 16.66
C SER A 342 -28.39 5.28 16.09
N THR A 343 -27.97 4.40 15.18
CA THR A 343 -26.69 4.55 14.48
C THR A 343 -26.58 5.90 13.73
N ILE A 344 -27.70 6.38 13.17
CA ILE A 344 -27.78 7.67 12.47
C ILE A 344 -27.54 8.84 13.44
N GLU A 345 -28.17 8.82 14.61
CA GLU A 345 -27.99 9.89 15.60
C GLU A 345 -26.57 9.86 16.20
N LEU A 346 -25.98 8.67 16.35
CA LEU A 346 -24.58 8.53 16.74
C LEU A 346 -23.62 9.10 15.67
N ALA A 347 -23.90 8.89 14.38
CA ALA A 347 -23.14 9.53 13.29
C ALA A 347 -23.26 11.07 13.34
N GLY A 348 -24.46 11.59 13.64
CA GLY A 348 -24.70 13.02 13.87
C GLY A 348 -23.90 13.58 15.04
N ALA A 349 -23.89 12.87 16.18
CA ALA A 349 -23.09 13.22 17.35
C ALA A 349 -21.59 13.22 17.05
N ILE A 350 -21.10 12.27 16.25
CA ILE A 350 -19.69 12.26 15.82
C ILE A 350 -19.36 13.50 14.99
N SER A 351 -20.25 13.90 14.07
CA SER A 351 -20.03 15.11 13.27
C SER A 351 -19.94 16.37 14.14
N GLN A 352 -20.82 16.51 15.13
CA GLN A 352 -20.75 17.62 16.10
C GLN A 352 -19.46 17.58 16.93
N GLU A 353 -19.00 16.38 17.31
CA GLU A 353 -17.75 16.19 18.07
C GLU A 353 -16.50 16.58 17.25
N VAL A 354 -16.51 16.46 15.92
CA VAL A 354 -15.38 16.90 15.07
C VAL A 354 -15.10 18.40 15.24
N ASP A 355 -16.15 19.21 15.47
CA ASP A 355 -16.03 20.64 15.71
C ASP A 355 -15.95 21.01 17.21
N SER A 356 -15.81 20.03 18.12
CA SER A 356 -15.68 20.29 19.57
C SER A 356 -14.44 21.12 19.89
N GLY A 357 -13.34 20.93 19.14
CA GLY A 357 -12.13 21.75 19.28
C GLY A 357 -12.34 23.24 18.94
N LYS A 358 -13.35 23.57 18.12
CA LYS A 358 -13.72 24.96 17.77
C LYS A 358 -14.81 25.51 18.68
N THR A 359 -15.78 24.68 19.03
CA THR A 359 -17.03 25.08 19.70
C THR A 359 -17.00 24.88 21.22
N GLY A 360 -16.16 23.98 21.72
CA GLY A 360 -16.15 23.51 23.11
C GLY A 360 -17.33 22.57 23.44
N TYR A 361 -18.13 22.18 22.46
CA TYR A 361 -19.33 21.38 22.66
C TYR A 361 -19.09 19.89 22.42
N HIS A 362 -19.47 19.08 23.41
CA HIS A 362 -19.42 17.63 23.34
C HIS A 362 -20.86 17.07 23.44
N PRO A 363 -21.37 16.37 22.41
CA PRO A 363 -22.79 16.03 22.31
C PRO A 363 -23.21 14.87 23.24
N LEU A 364 -22.26 14.03 23.65
CA LEU A 364 -22.52 12.84 24.45
C LEU A 364 -21.71 12.88 25.76
N SER A 365 -22.41 12.68 26.88
CA SER A 365 -21.78 12.51 28.18
C SER A 365 -21.26 11.08 28.39
N GLU A 366 -20.36 10.90 29.35
CA GLU A 366 -19.86 9.57 29.72
C GLU A 366 -20.96 8.57 30.08
N ASP A 367 -21.99 9.00 30.82
CA ASP A 367 -23.13 8.14 31.16
C ASP A 367 -23.87 7.63 29.91
N LYS A 368 -24.07 8.50 28.90
CA LYS A 368 -24.65 8.08 27.61
C LYS A 368 -23.74 7.09 26.88
N ILE A 369 -22.43 7.35 26.83
CA ILE A 369 -21.46 6.45 26.20
C ILE A 369 -21.48 5.07 26.90
N SER A 370 -21.51 5.03 28.24
CA SER A 370 -21.64 3.80 29.02
C SER A 370 -22.93 3.04 28.73
N ARG A 371 -24.07 3.74 28.58
CA ARG A 371 -25.34 3.10 28.19
C ARG A 371 -25.28 2.48 26.80
N LEU A 372 -24.69 3.19 25.82
CA LEU A 372 -24.51 2.65 24.47
C LEU A 372 -23.61 1.40 24.47
N ASN A 373 -22.56 1.37 25.31
CA ASN A 373 -21.75 0.17 25.50
C ASN A 373 -22.56 -1.01 26.05
N ASN A 374 -23.48 -0.76 26.98
CA ASN A 374 -24.36 -1.80 27.52
C ASN A 374 -25.35 -2.35 26.47
N VAL A 375 -25.82 -1.53 25.52
CA VAL A 375 -26.63 -2.00 24.37
C VAL A 375 -25.86 -3.00 23.50
N LEU A 376 -24.54 -2.81 23.38
CA LEU A 376 -23.65 -3.76 22.72
C LEU A 376 -23.27 -4.95 23.60
N GLU A 377 -23.81 -5.06 24.83
CA GLU A 377 -23.43 -6.06 25.84
C GLU A 377 -21.93 -5.98 26.20
N ASN A 378 -21.31 -4.81 26.06
CA ASN A 378 -19.87 -4.61 26.19
C ASN A 378 -19.01 -5.51 25.26
N LYS A 379 -19.62 -6.05 24.19
CA LYS A 379 -18.91 -6.83 23.17
C LYS A 379 -18.52 -5.97 21.98
N ARG A 380 -17.57 -6.45 21.19
CA ARG A 380 -17.15 -5.84 19.92
C ARG A 380 -17.07 -6.86 18.79
N PRO A 381 -17.27 -6.46 17.54
CA PRO A 381 -17.00 -7.35 16.42
C PRO A 381 -15.51 -7.70 16.36
N ASP A 382 -15.20 -8.92 15.93
CA ASP A 382 -13.86 -9.51 15.84
C ASP A 382 -12.86 -8.66 15.07
N PHE A 383 -13.28 -7.97 14.00
CA PHE A 383 -12.39 -7.09 13.23
C PHE A 383 -11.83 -5.90 14.03
N MET A 384 -12.43 -5.54 15.16
CA MET A 384 -11.88 -4.47 16.01
C MET A 384 -10.67 -4.92 16.82
N ASP A 385 -10.44 -6.23 16.96
CA ASP A 385 -9.29 -6.87 17.60
C ASP A 385 -8.82 -6.17 18.89
N ASN A 386 -9.77 -5.81 19.76
CA ASN A 386 -9.48 -5.19 21.06
C ASN A 386 -9.30 -6.28 22.13
N PRO A 387 -8.11 -6.44 22.74
CA PRO A 387 -7.86 -7.47 23.76
C PRO A 387 -8.67 -7.26 25.05
N SER A 388 -9.06 -6.02 25.37
CA SER A 388 -9.71 -5.67 26.64
C SER A 388 -11.23 -5.95 26.68
N LEU A 389 -11.84 -6.31 25.55
CA LEU A 389 -13.29 -6.50 25.43
C LEU A 389 -13.62 -7.88 24.87
N GLU A 390 -14.74 -8.47 25.28
CA GLU A 390 -15.24 -9.70 24.65
C GLU A 390 -15.58 -9.44 23.17
N GLN A 391 -15.31 -10.41 22.29
CA GLN A 391 -15.51 -10.28 20.86
C GLN A 391 -16.55 -11.27 20.32
N TYR A 392 -17.27 -10.89 19.27
CA TYR A 392 -18.15 -11.77 18.50
C TYR A 392 -17.74 -11.78 17.03
N GLU A 393 -17.96 -12.90 16.34
CA GLU A 393 -17.67 -12.99 14.90
C GLU A 393 -18.67 -12.14 14.10
N SER A 394 -18.20 -11.10 13.42
CA SER A 394 -19.06 -10.31 12.52
C SER A 394 -19.40 -11.13 11.26
N PRO A 395 -20.68 -11.25 10.87
CA PRO A 395 -21.09 -11.93 9.64
C PRO A 395 -20.90 -11.05 8.39
N TYR A 396 -20.55 -9.77 8.55
CA TYR A 396 -20.47 -8.79 7.48
C TYR A 396 -19.06 -8.68 6.90
N ILE A 397 -18.93 -7.88 5.84
CA ILE A 397 -17.71 -7.78 5.04
C ILE A 397 -16.47 -7.41 5.86
N LEU A 398 -16.57 -6.52 6.86
CA LEU A 398 -15.42 -6.15 7.71
C LEU A 398 -14.88 -7.34 8.50
N GLY A 399 -15.76 -8.18 9.06
CA GLY A 399 -15.39 -9.44 9.72
C GLY A 399 -14.72 -10.41 8.74
N LYS A 400 -15.32 -10.60 7.55
CA LYS A 400 -14.75 -11.47 6.51
C LYS A 400 -13.35 -11.02 6.08
N LEU A 401 -13.15 -9.73 5.84
CA LEU A 401 -11.86 -9.13 5.47
C LEU A 401 -10.81 -9.29 6.58
N TYR A 402 -11.20 -9.13 7.85
CA TYR A 402 -10.32 -9.33 8.99
C TYR A 402 -9.85 -10.79 9.08
N ARG A 403 -10.79 -11.75 9.07
CA ARG A 403 -10.48 -13.17 9.16
C ARG A 403 -9.65 -13.65 7.96
N ALA A 404 -9.92 -13.15 6.76
CA ALA A 404 -9.10 -13.42 5.57
C ALA A 404 -7.65 -12.93 5.73
N SER A 405 -7.45 -11.71 6.25
CA SER A 405 -6.09 -11.19 6.51
C SER A 405 -5.38 -11.94 7.63
N LYS A 406 -6.10 -12.26 8.74
CA LYS A 406 -5.55 -12.98 9.90
C LYS A 406 -4.90 -14.30 9.50
N LYS A 407 -5.52 -15.04 8.58
CA LYS A 407 -5.00 -16.32 8.05
C LYS A 407 -3.64 -16.23 7.35
N THR A 408 -3.29 -15.06 6.79
CA THR A 408 -2.01 -14.88 6.08
C THR A 408 -0.84 -14.59 7.01
N LEU A 409 -1.11 -14.20 8.27
CA LEU A 409 -0.09 -13.76 9.24
C LEU A 409 0.94 -14.84 9.59
N PRO A 410 0.60 -16.13 9.77
CA PRO A 410 1.61 -17.15 10.09
C PRO A 410 2.71 -17.25 9.02
N GLY A 411 2.39 -17.03 7.75
CA GLY A 411 3.38 -16.95 6.66
C GLY A 411 4.36 -15.79 6.90
N TRP A 412 3.84 -14.58 7.08
CA TRP A 412 4.63 -13.38 7.34
C TRP A 412 5.45 -13.47 8.64
N ASN A 413 4.87 -13.98 9.72
CA ASN A 413 5.57 -14.15 11.00
C ASN A 413 6.68 -15.21 10.90
N ARG A 414 6.52 -16.26 10.08
CA ARG A 414 7.61 -17.21 9.78
C ARG A 414 8.77 -16.55 9.06
N LEU A 415 8.53 -15.68 8.07
CA LEU A 415 9.59 -14.91 7.39
C LEU A 415 10.47 -14.16 8.39
N LEU A 416 9.85 -13.50 9.37
CA LEU A 416 10.55 -12.73 10.40
C LEU A 416 11.40 -13.59 11.35
N ARG A 417 11.07 -14.89 11.54
CA ARG A 417 11.87 -15.77 12.39
C ARG A 417 13.32 -15.90 11.86
N TYR A 418 13.51 -15.80 10.54
CA TYR A 418 14.80 -15.83 9.84
C TYR A 418 15.54 -14.48 9.85
N HIS A 419 14.82 -13.38 10.02
CA HIS A 419 15.40 -12.04 10.16
C HIS A 419 15.39 -11.61 11.63
N ARG A 420 16.32 -12.14 12.44
CA ARG A 420 16.36 -11.94 13.91
C ARG A 420 16.16 -10.48 14.35
N HIS A 421 16.81 -9.54 13.66
CA HIS A 421 16.74 -8.10 13.99
C HIS A 421 15.42 -7.42 13.58
N LEU A 422 14.53 -8.12 12.86
CA LEU A 422 13.22 -7.64 12.43
C LEU A 422 12.07 -8.30 13.20
N ARG A 423 12.33 -9.14 14.20
CA ARG A 423 11.28 -9.87 14.94
C ARG A 423 10.28 -8.95 15.66
N HIS A 424 10.66 -7.73 15.99
CA HIS A 424 9.74 -6.71 16.52
C HIS A 424 8.64 -6.31 15.52
N LEU A 425 8.83 -6.62 14.23
CA LEU A 425 7.83 -6.41 13.18
C LEU A 425 6.75 -7.50 13.12
N GLN A 426 6.77 -8.49 14.03
CA GLN A 426 5.73 -9.50 14.08
C GLN A 426 4.36 -8.86 14.32
N VAL A 427 3.35 -9.42 13.64
CA VAL A 427 1.95 -9.02 13.85
C VAL A 427 1.38 -9.97 14.88
N ARG A 428 0.99 -9.44 16.04
CA ARG A 428 0.33 -10.18 17.11
C ARG A 428 -1.16 -9.87 17.10
N THR A 429 -1.97 -10.91 17.20
CA THR A 429 -3.42 -10.87 17.35
C THR A 429 -3.80 -11.28 18.76
N ARG A 430 -5.07 -11.12 19.15
CA ARG A 430 -5.55 -11.58 20.47
C ARG A 430 -5.22 -13.05 20.74
N ASP A 431 -5.43 -13.94 19.78
CA ASP A 431 -5.20 -15.38 19.94
C ASP A 431 -3.71 -15.68 20.19
N ASP A 432 -2.80 -14.90 19.59
CA ASP A 432 -1.35 -15.01 19.82
C ASP A 432 -0.93 -14.54 21.23
N LEU A 433 -1.78 -13.80 21.95
CA LEU A 433 -1.55 -13.41 23.35
C LEU A 433 -2.04 -14.46 24.34
N GLU A 434 -2.86 -15.43 23.88
CA GLU A 434 -3.38 -16.53 24.67
C GLU A 434 -2.53 -17.82 24.53
N GLU A 435 -1.67 -17.89 23.50
CA GLU A 435 -0.68 -18.96 23.30
C GLU A 435 0.73 -18.51 23.75
N ASP A 436 1.19 -19.01 24.91
CA ASP A 436 2.54 -18.76 25.43
C ASP A 436 3.64 -19.40 24.54
N ASP A 437 4.60 -18.56 24.12
CA ASP A 437 5.96 -18.81 23.64
C ASP A 437 6.30 -20.18 23.00
N ASP A 438 6.31 -20.22 21.66
CA ASP A 438 6.97 -21.28 20.86
C ASP A 438 8.49 -21.37 21.16
N GLU A 439 8.93 -22.42 21.86
CA GLU A 439 10.33 -22.77 22.13
C GLU A 439 11.16 -23.17 20.88
N GLU A 440 10.56 -23.24 19.69
CA GLU A 440 11.09 -24.00 18.55
C GLU A 440 12.24 -23.35 17.74
N VAL A 441 12.71 -22.13 18.07
CA VAL A 441 13.65 -21.38 17.21
C VAL A 441 15.07 -21.27 17.80
N ARG A 442 15.44 -22.04 18.82
CA ARG A 442 16.79 -21.96 19.42
C ARG A 442 17.90 -22.71 18.68
N ASN A 443 17.61 -23.45 17.60
CA ASN A 443 18.57 -24.45 17.09
C ASN A 443 19.07 -24.28 15.63
N ASN A 444 18.71 -23.22 14.89
CA ASN A 444 19.24 -22.99 13.54
C ASN A 444 20.14 -21.74 13.50
N ASP A 445 21.27 -21.82 14.21
CA ASP A 445 22.38 -20.86 14.18
C ASP A 445 23.35 -21.19 13.03
N GLU A 446 22.87 -21.20 11.78
CA GLU A 446 23.77 -21.00 10.66
C GLU A 446 23.70 -19.52 10.27
N GLU A 447 24.76 -18.78 10.57
CA GLU A 447 24.98 -17.41 10.10
C GLU A 447 24.85 -17.39 8.57
N ALA A 448 23.66 -17.05 8.07
CA ALA A 448 23.47 -16.76 6.66
C ALA A 448 24.41 -15.60 6.30
N LYS A 449 25.51 -15.92 5.61
CA LYS A 449 26.44 -14.91 5.12
C LYS A 449 25.67 -14.01 4.17
N ILE A 450 25.68 -12.72 4.45
CA ILE A 450 25.13 -11.71 3.57
C ILE A 450 25.87 -11.78 2.23
N GLU A 451 25.19 -12.21 1.17
CA GLU A 451 25.75 -12.20 -0.17
C GLU A 451 25.74 -10.76 -0.71
N LEU A 452 26.93 -10.17 -0.85
CA LEU A 452 27.09 -8.80 -1.31
C LEU A 452 27.17 -8.76 -2.84
N ASP A 453 26.50 -7.77 -3.41
CA ASP A 453 26.57 -7.47 -4.84
C ASP A 453 27.95 -6.93 -5.22
N GLN A 454 28.86 -7.83 -5.60
CA GLN A 454 30.24 -7.47 -5.94
C GLN A 454 30.33 -6.48 -7.11
N SER A 455 29.34 -6.45 -8.00
CA SER A 455 29.35 -5.52 -9.13
C SER A 455 29.19 -4.05 -8.71
N LEU A 456 28.66 -3.79 -7.50
CA LEU A 456 28.66 -2.46 -6.89
C LEU A 456 30.04 -2.08 -6.32
N LEU A 457 30.87 -3.08 -5.99
CA LEU A 457 32.13 -2.89 -5.26
C LEU A 457 33.37 -2.92 -6.16
N ASP A 458 33.29 -3.56 -7.33
CA ASP A 458 34.39 -3.68 -8.31
C ASP A 458 34.77 -2.37 -9.02
N VAL A 459 34.13 -1.25 -8.64
CA VAL A 459 34.41 0.11 -9.15
C VAL A 459 35.75 0.64 -8.62
N VAL A 460 36.24 0.10 -7.50
CA VAL A 460 37.41 0.63 -6.78
C VAL A 460 38.42 -0.49 -6.51
N ASP A 461 39.69 -0.23 -6.82
CA ASP A 461 40.79 -1.09 -6.40
C ASP A 461 41.02 -0.95 -4.87
N ARG A 462 40.52 -1.94 -4.11
CA ARG A 462 40.65 -1.98 -2.64
C ARG A 462 42.10 -2.18 -2.17
N GLN A 463 43.02 -2.58 -3.06
CA GLN A 463 44.44 -2.75 -2.73
C GLN A 463 45.25 -1.45 -2.89
N HIS A 464 44.67 -0.41 -3.50
CA HIS A 464 45.33 0.86 -3.73
C HIS A 464 45.58 1.63 -2.41
N SER A 465 46.73 2.30 -2.28
CA SER A 465 47.14 2.99 -1.05
C SER A 465 46.15 4.07 -0.59
N GLY A 466 45.54 4.81 -1.53
CA GLY A 466 44.51 5.81 -1.24
C GLY A 466 43.20 5.25 -0.69
N TYR A 467 42.93 3.94 -0.85
CA TYR A 467 41.73 3.31 -0.30
C TYR A 467 41.79 3.21 1.23
N ARG A 468 42.97 2.99 1.80
CA ARG A 468 43.14 2.88 3.27
C ARG A 468 42.73 4.15 4.02
N GLU A 469 43.06 5.32 3.47
CA GLU A 469 42.62 6.61 4.03
C GLU A 469 41.10 6.76 3.96
N CYS A 470 40.50 6.38 2.83
CA CYS A 470 39.05 6.41 2.64
C CYS A 470 38.35 5.44 3.60
N ALA A 471 38.91 4.25 3.82
CA ALA A 471 38.38 3.26 4.76
C ALA A 471 38.47 3.72 6.21
N HIS A 472 39.54 4.40 6.61
CA HIS A 472 39.62 5.00 7.95
C HIS A 472 38.53 6.05 8.15
N PHE A 473 38.34 6.94 7.18
CA PHE A 473 37.27 7.94 7.22
C PHE A 473 35.88 7.28 7.25
N ALA A 474 35.65 6.26 6.43
CA ALA A 474 34.39 5.51 6.40
C ALA A 474 34.08 4.88 7.77
N LYS A 475 35.07 4.33 8.49
CA LYS A 475 34.90 3.83 9.87
C LYS A 475 34.48 4.93 10.84
N THR A 476 35.11 6.10 10.78
CA THR A 476 34.71 7.25 11.61
C THR A 476 33.30 7.72 11.27
N LEU A 477 32.99 7.87 9.99
CA LEU A 477 31.67 8.31 9.52
C LEU A 477 30.58 7.33 9.96
N ALA A 478 30.83 6.02 9.82
CA ALA A 478 29.91 4.98 10.26
C ALA A 478 29.69 4.98 11.76
N SER A 479 30.74 5.18 12.56
CA SER A 479 30.61 5.28 14.02
C SER A 479 29.73 6.46 14.44
N VAL A 480 29.94 7.63 13.83
CA VAL A 480 29.16 8.84 14.15
C VAL A 480 27.71 8.68 13.70
N TYR A 481 27.49 8.24 12.45
CA TYR A 481 26.14 8.01 11.92
C TYR A 481 25.37 6.99 12.75
N ARG A 482 26.02 5.88 13.15
CA ARG A 482 25.43 4.85 14.00
C ARG A 482 25.00 5.40 15.36
N GLN A 483 25.81 6.24 15.98
CA GLN A 483 25.43 6.87 17.25
C GLN A 483 24.19 7.76 17.08
N GLU A 484 24.21 8.66 16.09
CA GLU A 484 23.12 9.62 15.87
C GLU A 484 21.81 8.92 15.46
N ILE A 485 21.85 7.89 14.61
CA ILE A 485 20.64 7.14 14.25
C ILE A 485 20.07 6.38 15.46
N PHE A 486 20.92 5.82 16.34
CA PHE A 486 20.44 5.18 17.57
C PHE A 486 19.82 6.18 18.54
N GLU A 487 20.34 7.40 18.64
CA GLU A 487 19.73 8.46 19.44
C GLU A 487 18.30 8.78 18.93
N ILE A 488 18.11 8.88 17.60
CA ILE A 488 16.78 9.05 16.99
C ILE A 488 15.91 7.82 17.29
N LEU A 489 16.41 6.60 17.06
CA LEU A 489 15.66 5.37 17.32
C LEU A 489 15.16 5.31 18.77
N ASN A 490 16.02 5.60 19.74
CA ASN A 490 15.68 5.59 21.15
C ASN A 490 14.70 6.71 21.53
N LEU A 491 14.89 7.93 21.01
CA LEU A 491 14.05 9.08 21.30
C LEU A 491 12.58 8.83 20.92
N TYR A 492 12.36 8.13 19.81
CA TYR A 492 11.03 7.87 19.27
C TYR A 492 10.52 6.44 19.53
N GLY A 493 11.22 5.64 20.34
CA GLY A 493 10.78 4.29 20.74
C GLY A 493 10.79 3.24 19.62
N LEU A 494 11.81 3.28 18.77
CA LEU A 494 11.90 2.52 17.52
C LEU A 494 12.95 1.42 17.65
N SER A 495 12.68 0.26 17.07
CA SER A 495 13.57 -0.90 17.28
C SER A 495 14.62 -1.06 16.18
N HIS A 496 14.38 -0.57 14.97
CA HIS A 496 15.27 -0.79 13.82
C HIS A 496 15.30 0.38 12.84
N GLU A 497 16.39 0.58 12.10
CA GLU A 497 16.51 1.69 11.13
C GLU A 497 15.45 1.64 10.03
N SER A 498 15.05 0.44 9.60
CA SER A 498 13.99 0.28 8.59
C SER A 498 12.65 0.85 9.07
N ASP A 499 12.42 0.88 10.40
CA ASP A 499 11.26 1.56 10.95
C ASP A 499 11.29 3.04 10.66
N LEU A 500 12.44 3.71 10.57
CA LEU A 500 12.55 5.14 10.23
C LEU A 500 12.31 5.38 8.73
N TRP A 501 12.78 4.48 7.88
CA TRP A 501 12.78 4.66 6.43
C TRP A 501 11.45 4.28 5.76
N CYS A 502 10.70 3.31 6.29
CA CYS A 502 9.44 2.83 5.70
C CYS A 502 8.18 3.56 6.24
N ARG A 503 8.35 4.74 6.83
CA ARG A 503 7.28 5.42 7.59
C ARG A 503 6.25 6.09 6.71
N ASN A 504 5.14 5.39 6.51
CA ASN A 504 3.86 6.03 6.21
C ASN A 504 2.78 5.75 7.26
N VAL A 505 3.02 4.88 8.25
CA VAL A 505 2.22 4.67 9.47
C VAL A 505 3.04 3.77 10.40
N ILE A 506 3.49 4.20 11.59
CA ILE A 506 3.96 3.26 12.62
C ILE A 506 3.34 3.62 13.97
N ASN A 507 2.70 2.63 14.59
CA ASN A 507 2.29 2.49 16.00
C ASN A 507 2.36 3.72 16.91
N GLY A 508 1.18 4.28 17.21
CA GLY A 508 0.92 4.99 18.47
C GLY A 508 1.51 6.40 18.59
N LEU A 509 2.29 6.86 17.61
CA LEU A 509 2.63 8.28 17.49
C LEU A 509 1.46 8.99 16.80
N THR A 510 0.98 10.08 17.40
CA THR A 510 0.08 11.01 16.71
C THR A 510 0.85 11.66 15.56
N GLY A 511 0.16 12.10 14.49
CA GLY A 511 0.82 12.60 13.27
C GLY A 511 1.91 13.66 13.50
N GLU A 512 1.80 14.46 14.57
CA GLU A 512 2.82 15.45 14.96
C GLU A 512 4.17 14.82 15.40
N LEU A 513 4.13 13.66 16.07
CA LEU A 513 5.34 12.93 16.48
C LEU A 513 5.95 12.14 15.30
N GLU A 514 5.14 11.78 14.30
CA GLU A 514 5.62 11.15 13.07
C GLU A 514 6.45 12.14 12.24
N ASP A 515 5.97 13.38 12.09
CA ASP A 515 6.64 14.44 11.33
C ASP A 515 7.98 14.87 11.94
N THR A 516 8.10 14.82 13.27
CA THR A 516 9.34 15.20 13.98
C THR A 516 10.45 14.16 13.80
N ALA A 517 10.15 12.86 13.93
CA ALA A 517 11.14 11.81 13.69
C ALA A 517 11.68 11.83 12.25
N TYR A 518 10.80 12.12 11.29
CA TYR A 518 11.17 12.25 9.88
C TYR A 518 12.07 13.47 9.63
N THR A 519 11.73 14.59 10.25
CA THR A 519 12.54 15.82 10.19
C THR A 519 13.94 15.57 10.77
N GLU A 520 14.04 14.86 11.90
CA GLU A 520 15.32 14.48 12.51
C GLU A 520 16.14 13.55 11.60
N LEU A 521 15.49 12.59 10.94
CA LEU A 521 16.13 11.73 9.94
C LEU A 521 16.68 12.55 8.78
N GLU A 522 15.87 13.44 8.19
CA GLU A 522 16.30 14.30 7.08
C GLU A 522 17.50 15.17 7.49
N GLN A 523 17.47 15.76 8.69
CA GLN A 523 18.60 16.53 9.21
C GLN A 523 19.85 15.67 9.42
N LEU A 524 19.72 14.45 9.95
CA LEU A 524 20.82 13.50 10.08
C LEU A 524 21.44 13.18 8.72
N VAL A 525 20.61 12.91 7.70
CA VAL A 525 21.05 12.66 6.34
C VAL A 525 21.82 13.86 5.79
N ASN A 526 21.29 15.07 5.95
CA ASN A 526 21.94 16.30 5.47
C ASN A 526 23.29 16.57 6.17
N ARG A 527 23.36 16.41 7.49
CA ARG A 527 24.63 16.53 8.24
C ARG A 527 25.65 15.48 7.81
N THR A 528 25.21 14.24 7.59
CA THR A 528 26.08 13.13 7.16
C THR A 528 26.60 13.35 5.74
N ARG A 529 25.73 13.81 4.82
CA ARG A 529 26.11 14.22 3.47
C ARG A 529 27.13 15.37 3.46
N THR A 530 26.92 16.36 4.32
CA THR A 530 27.85 17.48 4.50
C THR A 530 29.23 17.02 5.01
N ARG A 531 29.28 16.13 6.00
CA ARG A 531 30.54 15.55 6.51
C ARG A 531 31.31 14.79 5.42
N PHE A 532 30.60 13.96 4.65
CA PHE A 532 31.16 13.22 3.52
C PHE A 532 31.73 14.15 2.45
N PHE A 533 30.98 15.18 2.07
CA PHE A 533 31.42 16.16 1.08
C PHE A 533 32.65 16.96 1.55
N ASN A 534 32.62 17.47 2.79
CA ASN A 534 33.72 18.27 3.35
C ASN A 534 35.04 17.50 3.42
N TYR A 535 35.00 16.19 3.70
CA TYR A 535 36.19 15.35 3.67
C TYR A 535 36.83 15.27 2.27
N GLN A 536 36.02 15.31 1.22
CA GLN A 536 36.48 15.11 -0.16
C GLN A 536 36.98 16.40 -0.79
N ILE A 537 36.32 17.52 -0.51
CA ILE A 537 36.57 18.77 -1.23
C ILE A 537 37.96 19.37 -0.93
N ILE A 538 38.55 19.00 0.20
CA ILE A 538 39.93 19.37 0.57
C ILE A 538 40.95 18.89 -0.48
N TYR A 539 40.63 17.83 -1.22
CA TYR A 539 41.48 17.25 -2.26
C TYR A 539 41.11 17.71 -3.68
N CYS A 540 40.14 18.62 -3.82
CA CYS A 540 39.71 19.12 -5.11
C CYS A 540 40.78 20.04 -5.70
N GLU A 541 41.39 19.62 -6.82
CA GLU A 541 42.25 20.50 -7.58
C GLU A 541 41.43 21.69 -8.13
N LYS A 542 41.70 22.88 -7.58
CA LYS A 542 41.18 24.19 -8.03
C LYS A 542 39.75 24.53 -7.60
N GLY A 543 39.20 23.87 -6.57
CA GLY A 543 37.90 24.26 -5.99
C GLY A 543 36.73 24.22 -6.98
N LYS A 544 36.82 23.37 -8.02
CA LYS A 544 35.82 23.25 -9.10
C LYS A 544 34.52 22.56 -8.67
N CYS A 545 34.55 21.89 -7.53
CA CYS A 545 33.41 21.14 -7.00
C CYS A 545 32.89 21.85 -5.74
N HIS A 546 31.58 21.81 -5.56
CA HIS A 546 30.83 22.30 -4.40
C HIS A 546 29.87 21.18 -3.95
N ASP A 547 29.28 21.33 -2.77
CA ASP A 547 28.39 20.33 -2.14
C ASP A 547 27.26 19.89 -3.07
N ASP A 548 26.72 20.83 -3.83
CA ASP A 548 25.63 20.58 -4.79
C ASP A 548 26.10 20.12 -6.18
N THR A 549 27.40 19.85 -6.38
CA THR A 549 27.91 19.44 -7.70
C THR A 549 27.46 18.02 -8.03
N PRO A 550 26.69 17.80 -9.13
CA PRO A 550 26.28 16.46 -9.53
C PRO A 550 27.49 15.54 -9.75
N VAL A 551 27.37 14.26 -9.41
CA VAL A 551 28.47 13.27 -9.52
C VAL A 551 29.07 13.23 -10.93
N SER A 552 28.23 13.36 -11.95
CA SER A 552 28.64 13.43 -13.36
C SER A 552 29.48 14.65 -13.74
N LYS A 553 29.42 15.72 -12.92
CA LYS A 553 30.14 16.99 -13.11
C LYS A 553 31.32 17.17 -12.14
N LEU A 554 31.52 16.23 -11.21
CA LEU A 554 32.68 16.23 -10.32
C LEU A 554 33.97 16.06 -11.11
N CYS A 555 35.06 16.68 -10.63
CA CYS A 555 36.38 16.39 -11.16
C CYS A 555 36.79 14.93 -10.85
N ASP A 556 37.69 14.38 -11.65
CA ASP A 556 38.09 12.96 -11.56
C ASP A 556 38.58 12.55 -10.17
N ILE A 557 39.29 13.45 -9.48
CA ILE A 557 39.82 13.21 -8.13
C ILE A 557 38.67 13.09 -7.13
N CYS A 558 37.75 14.07 -7.10
CA CYS A 558 36.59 14.03 -6.22
C CYS A 558 35.76 12.79 -6.50
N ARG A 559 35.42 12.51 -7.76
CA ARG A 559 34.63 11.35 -8.17
C ARG A 559 35.21 10.01 -7.70
N LYS A 560 36.50 9.75 -7.98
CA LYS A 560 37.17 8.51 -7.54
C LYS A 560 37.23 8.38 -6.02
N ARG A 561 37.44 9.50 -5.31
CA ARG A 561 37.46 9.52 -3.84
C ARG A 561 36.05 9.28 -3.26
N GLN A 562 35.00 9.84 -3.86
CA GLN A 562 33.61 9.55 -3.46
C GLN A 562 33.34 8.05 -3.57
N GLN A 563 33.64 7.45 -4.73
CA GLN A 563 33.45 6.01 -4.95
C GLN A 563 34.23 5.18 -3.94
N SER A 564 35.48 5.54 -3.65
CA SER A 564 36.32 4.84 -2.66
C SER A 564 35.74 4.91 -1.24
N VAL A 565 35.25 6.08 -0.82
CA VAL A 565 34.63 6.22 0.51
C VAL A 565 33.32 5.46 0.58
N VAL A 566 32.46 5.50 -0.45
CA VAL A 566 31.17 4.80 -0.44
C VAL A 566 31.35 3.28 -0.44
N VAL A 567 32.27 2.74 -1.28
CA VAL A 567 32.63 1.31 -1.25
C VAL A 567 33.19 0.92 0.13
N ALA A 568 34.00 1.78 0.75
CA ALA A 568 34.49 1.53 2.10
C ALA A 568 33.40 1.62 3.17
N CYS A 569 32.41 2.51 3.04
CA CYS A 569 31.23 2.52 3.91
C CYS A 569 30.44 1.22 3.75
N TYR A 570 30.31 0.71 2.53
CA TYR A 570 29.67 -0.57 2.26
C TYR A 570 30.42 -1.72 2.95
N ASP A 571 31.74 -1.80 2.77
CA ASP A 571 32.58 -2.78 3.48
C ASP A 571 32.39 -2.65 5.02
N VAL A 572 32.43 -1.44 5.58
CA VAL A 572 32.32 -1.23 7.04
C VAL A 572 30.95 -1.64 7.59
N CYS A 573 29.87 -1.28 6.90
CA CYS A 573 28.51 -1.57 7.35
C CYS A 573 28.13 -3.06 7.15
N TYR A 574 28.69 -3.73 6.15
CA TYR A 574 28.25 -5.06 5.72
C TYR A 574 29.25 -6.18 6.03
N ALA A 575 30.53 -5.89 6.33
CA ALA A 575 31.57 -6.92 6.58
C ALA A 575 31.49 -7.60 7.97
N GLY A 576 30.42 -7.40 8.74
CA GLY A 576 30.18 -8.16 9.98
C GLY A 576 31.17 -7.92 11.13
N GLU A 577 32.13 -6.98 11.03
CA GLU A 577 33.12 -6.71 12.10
C GLU A 577 32.50 -6.14 13.39
N TYR A 578 31.20 -5.83 13.40
CA TYR A 578 30.47 -5.47 14.62
C TYR A 578 29.75 -6.71 15.17
N ALA A 579 30.52 -7.57 15.85
CA ALA A 579 30.02 -8.60 16.75
C ALA A 579 29.37 -7.96 18.00
N SER A 580 28.33 -7.15 17.79
CA SER A 580 27.51 -6.54 18.85
C SER A 580 26.15 -7.22 18.90
N GLU A 581 25.56 -7.31 20.08
CA GLU A 581 24.15 -7.75 20.26
C GLU A 581 23.13 -6.85 19.55
N GLN A 582 23.55 -5.67 19.07
CA GLN A 582 22.72 -4.68 18.41
C GLN A 582 22.58 -4.92 16.90
N ALA A 583 21.44 -4.50 16.33
CA ALA A 583 21.15 -4.64 14.90
C ALA A 583 22.17 -3.88 14.01
N PRO A 584 22.46 -4.40 12.81
CA PRO A 584 23.31 -3.71 11.84
C PRO A 584 22.61 -2.44 11.32
N ILE A 585 23.39 -1.39 11.08
CA ILE A 585 22.94 -0.15 10.43
C ILE A 585 23.54 -0.14 9.01
N LEU A 586 22.69 -0.40 8.03
CA LEU A 586 23.01 -0.66 6.63
C LEU A 586 22.68 0.51 5.69
N SER A 587 21.95 1.53 6.17
CA SER A 587 21.54 2.69 5.36
C SER A 587 22.68 3.65 4.95
N LEU A 588 23.80 3.66 5.66
CA LEU A 588 24.88 4.66 5.46
C LEU A 588 25.40 4.73 4.01
N PRO A 589 25.78 3.62 3.34
CA PRO A 589 26.26 3.69 1.95
C PRO A 589 25.20 4.23 1.00
N TRP A 590 23.92 3.96 1.28
CA TRP A 590 22.78 4.36 0.48
C TRP A 590 22.43 5.85 0.60
N LEU A 591 22.89 6.54 1.66
CA LEU A 591 22.87 8.02 1.70
C LEU A 591 23.64 8.65 0.52
N PHE A 592 24.55 7.88 -0.07
CA PHE A 592 25.47 8.23 -1.15
C PHE A 592 25.27 7.31 -2.37
N ALA A 593 24.01 6.98 -2.68
CA ALA A 593 23.69 6.07 -3.77
C ALA A 593 24.17 6.57 -5.15
N ALA A 594 24.13 7.87 -5.44
CA ALA A 594 24.52 8.37 -6.76
C ALA A 594 25.97 7.99 -7.17
N PRO A 595 27.01 8.20 -6.33
CA PRO A 595 28.36 7.69 -6.61
C PRO A 595 28.46 6.16 -6.76
N LEU A 596 27.63 5.40 -6.03
CA LEU A 596 27.58 3.93 -6.06
C LEU A 596 27.01 3.41 -7.39
N LEU A 597 25.94 4.04 -7.87
CA LEU A 597 25.15 3.54 -9.00
C LEU A 597 25.68 3.96 -10.38
N GLN A 598 26.44 5.07 -10.46
CA GLN A 598 26.94 5.60 -11.73
C GLN A 598 27.65 4.55 -12.60
N HIS A 599 28.45 3.67 -11.98
CA HIS A 599 29.19 2.63 -12.71
C HIS A 599 28.28 1.60 -13.39
N ARG A 600 27.17 1.23 -12.75
CA ARG A 600 26.18 0.30 -13.30
C ARG A 600 25.40 0.94 -14.44
N ILE A 601 24.99 2.20 -14.25
CA ILE A 601 24.28 2.99 -15.27
C ILE A 601 25.14 3.09 -16.53
N ASP A 602 26.43 3.40 -16.38
CA ASP A 602 27.37 3.51 -17.50
C ASP A 602 27.58 2.17 -18.24
N LYS A 603 27.59 1.04 -17.52
CA LYS A 603 27.82 -0.30 -18.09
C LYS A 603 26.57 -1.00 -18.61
N LYS A 604 25.36 -0.49 -18.34
CA LYS A 604 24.08 -1.15 -18.65
C LYS A 604 24.04 -2.61 -18.18
N SER A 605 24.43 -2.84 -16.92
CA SER A 605 24.50 -4.20 -16.37
C SER A 605 23.16 -4.94 -16.53
N PRO A 606 23.18 -6.21 -16.99
CA PRO A 606 21.96 -6.99 -17.19
C PRO A 606 21.24 -7.23 -15.85
N SER A 607 19.92 -7.43 -15.91
CA SER A 607 19.11 -7.80 -14.74
C SER A 607 19.51 -9.16 -14.20
N SER A 608 19.35 -9.34 -12.88
CA SER A 608 19.42 -10.66 -12.26
C SER A 608 18.42 -11.62 -12.91
N GLU A 609 18.73 -12.93 -12.88
CA GLU A 609 17.85 -14.00 -13.31
C GLU A 609 16.45 -13.88 -12.66
N GLY A 610 15.40 -14.29 -13.37
CA GLY A 610 14.02 -14.25 -12.89
C GLY A 610 13.84 -15.06 -11.60
N LEU A 611 13.73 -14.38 -10.46
CA LEU A 611 13.62 -14.98 -9.13
C LEU A 611 12.33 -15.76 -8.94
N LEU A 612 11.22 -15.29 -9.50
CA LEU A 612 9.96 -16.03 -9.53
C LEU A 612 10.16 -17.38 -10.24
N SER A 613 10.88 -17.40 -11.35
CA SER A 613 11.21 -18.63 -12.09
C SER A 613 12.06 -19.60 -11.26
N LYS A 614 13.06 -19.11 -10.50
CA LYS A 614 13.85 -19.95 -9.56
C LYS A 614 13.00 -20.55 -8.45
N ALA A 615 12.17 -19.72 -7.81
CA ALA A 615 11.24 -20.14 -6.76
C ALA A 615 10.33 -21.26 -7.25
N MET A 616 9.79 -21.10 -8.45
CA MET A 616 8.92 -22.06 -9.10
C MET A 616 9.65 -23.35 -9.43
N LYS A 617 10.86 -23.25 -9.98
CA LYS A 617 11.71 -24.42 -10.28
C LYS A 617 11.98 -25.23 -9.02
N LYS A 618 12.36 -24.58 -7.91
CA LYS A 618 12.58 -25.26 -6.62
C LYS A 618 11.31 -25.88 -6.04
N ALA A 619 10.16 -25.22 -6.21
CA ALA A 619 8.88 -25.78 -5.80
C ALA A 619 8.52 -27.03 -6.63
N LEU A 620 8.76 -27.00 -7.94
CA LEU A 620 8.60 -28.13 -8.85
C LEU A 620 9.55 -29.28 -8.47
N ASP A 621 10.85 -29.01 -8.24
CA ASP A 621 11.83 -30.01 -7.76
C ASP A 621 11.32 -30.75 -6.51
N LYS A 622 10.76 -30.00 -5.55
CA LYS A 622 10.24 -30.56 -4.32
C LYS A 622 8.99 -31.41 -4.56
N LEU A 623 8.06 -30.97 -5.40
CA LEU A 623 6.87 -31.74 -5.77
C LEU A 623 7.24 -33.09 -6.43
N VAL A 624 8.27 -33.10 -7.28
CA VAL A 624 8.78 -34.32 -7.95
C VAL A 624 9.43 -35.29 -6.97
N SER A 625 10.20 -34.75 -6.02
CA SER A 625 10.90 -35.57 -5.03
C SER A 625 9.96 -36.32 -4.06
N VAL A 626 8.70 -35.86 -3.93
CA VAL A 626 7.67 -36.52 -3.12
C VAL A 626 6.89 -37.49 -4.01
N GLN A 627 7.39 -38.72 -4.14
CA GLN A 627 6.70 -39.82 -4.84
C GLN A 627 5.35 -40.15 -4.19
N HIS A 628 4.28 -39.46 -4.59
CA HIS A 628 2.91 -39.90 -4.38
C HIS A 628 2.26 -40.11 -5.73
N ARG A 629 1.98 -41.39 -6.04
CA ARG A 629 1.22 -41.81 -7.22
C ARG A 629 -0.20 -41.24 -7.11
N LEU A 630 -0.40 -40.04 -7.64
CA LEU A 630 -1.72 -39.47 -7.87
C LEU A 630 -2.44 -40.35 -8.90
N ARG A 631 -3.45 -41.10 -8.46
CA ARG A 631 -4.44 -41.70 -9.35
C ARG A 631 -5.75 -40.93 -9.20
N LEU A 632 -6.16 -40.30 -10.31
CA LEU A 632 -7.48 -39.71 -10.47
C LEU A 632 -8.48 -40.83 -10.84
N ASP A 633 -9.40 -41.14 -9.94
CA ASP A 633 -10.60 -41.94 -10.22
C ASP A 633 -11.81 -41.00 -10.10
N GLY A 634 -12.15 -40.30 -11.18
CA GLY A 634 -13.20 -39.27 -11.17
C GLY A 634 -12.83 -38.02 -10.37
N TRP A 635 -13.83 -37.31 -9.83
CA TRP A 635 -13.67 -36.05 -9.06
C TRP A 635 -13.12 -36.23 -7.63
N ILE A 636 -12.71 -37.44 -7.22
CA ILE A 636 -12.26 -37.73 -5.85
C ILE A 636 -10.84 -38.31 -5.87
N LEU A 637 -9.94 -37.74 -5.06
CA LEU A 637 -8.53 -38.14 -4.98
C LEU A 637 -8.25 -38.98 -3.74
N ARG A 638 -7.62 -40.16 -3.90
CA ARG A 638 -7.23 -41.07 -2.80
C ARG A 638 -5.72 -41.08 -2.61
N PHE A 639 -5.26 -40.92 -1.36
CA PHE A 639 -3.84 -40.98 -1.00
C PHE A 639 -3.45 -42.34 -0.39
N GLN A 640 -2.25 -42.82 -0.71
CA GLN A 640 -1.66 -43.99 -0.07
C GLN A 640 -0.22 -43.66 0.34
N THR A 641 -0.01 -43.43 1.64
CA THR A 641 1.33 -43.37 2.23
C THR A 641 1.75 -44.76 2.69
N SER A 642 3.03 -45.10 2.54
CA SER A 642 3.59 -46.41 2.88
C SER A 642 3.22 -46.83 4.31
N GLY A 643 2.30 -47.80 4.42
CA GLY A 643 2.08 -48.59 5.63
C GLY A 643 0.73 -48.46 6.33
N LYS A 644 -0.08 -47.42 6.09
CA LYS A 644 -1.45 -47.31 6.63
C LYS A 644 -2.39 -46.65 5.63
N CYS A 645 -3.48 -47.33 5.29
CA CYS A 645 -4.51 -46.83 4.40
C CYS A 645 -5.43 -45.89 5.20
N PHE A 646 -5.37 -44.59 4.94
CA PHE A 646 -6.38 -43.64 5.38
C PHE A 646 -7.29 -43.33 4.19
N VAL A 647 -8.60 -43.42 4.40
CA VAL A 647 -9.61 -42.93 3.46
C VAL A 647 -10.07 -41.58 3.98
N GLY A 648 -9.72 -40.52 3.27
CA GLY A 648 -10.28 -39.18 3.47
C GLY A 648 -10.65 -38.60 2.11
N GLU A 649 -11.80 -37.94 2.02
CA GLU A 649 -12.12 -37.03 0.92
C GLU A 649 -11.15 -35.84 1.02
N ALA A 650 -10.43 -35.57 -0.06
CA ALA A 650 -9.61 -34.38 -0.17
C ALA A 650 -10.02 -33.64 -1.44
N ASP A 651 -10.44 -32.39 -1.26
CA ASP A 651 -10.53 -31.41 -2.34
C ASP A 651 -9.18 -31.38 -3.05
N VAL A 652 -9.18 -31.73 -4.34
CA VAL A 652 -8.01 -31.51 -5.20
C VAL A 652 -7.78 -30.01 -5.20
N ASP A 653 -6.60 -29.58 -4.75
CA ASP A 653 -6.25 -28.17 -4.71
C ASP A 653 -6.53 -27.54 -6.08
N LEU A 654 -7.49 -26.62 -6.11
CA LEU A 654 -7.98 -25.92 -7.31
C LEU A 654 -6.81 -25.34 -8.13
N THR A 655 -5.69 -25.05 -7.47
CA THR A 655 -4.42 -24.58 -8.03
C THR A 655 -3.81 -25.57 -9.03
N VAL A 656 -3.88 -26.88 -8.76
CA VAL A 656 -3.34 -27.94 -9.62
C VAL A 656 -4.25 -28.14 -10.84
N CYS A 657 -5.56 -28.11 -10.64
CA CYS A 657 -6.54 -28.15 -11.73
C CYS A 657 -6.44 -26.91 -12.63
N ALA A 658 -6.30 -25.73 -12.02
CA ALA A 658 -6.02 -24.49 -12.73
C ALA A 658 -4.74 -24.65 -13.56
N PHE A 659 -3.61 -25.11 -12.97
CA PHE A 659 -2.32 -25.29 -13.67
C PHE A 659 -2.43 -26.15 -14.94
N ILE A 660 -3.26 -27.20 -14.89
CA ILE A 660 -3.50 -28.08 -16.02
C ILE A 660 -4.37 -27.39 -17.10
N GLU A 661 -5.39 -26.65 -16.71
CA GLU A 661 -6.26 -25.89 -17.64
C GLU A 661 -5.53 -24.70 -18.29
N ILE A 662 -4.60 -24.09 -17.54
CA ILE A 662 -3.67 -23.04 -18.00
C ILE A 662 -2.79 -23.55 -19.15
N LEU A 663 -2.19 -24.72 -18.98
CA LEU A 663 -1.37 -25.34 -20.02
C LEU A 663 -2.17 -25.67 -21.28
N GLN A 664 -3.48 -25.94 -21.15
CA GLN A 664 -4.36 -26.16 -22.30
C GLN A 664 -4.71 -24.87 -23.06
N GLN A 665 -4.89 -23.74 -22.37
CA GLN A 665 -5.20 -22.46 -23.02
C GLN A 665 -3.98 -21.81 -23.72
N CYS A 666 -2.76 -22.02 -23.20
CA CYS A 666 -1.50 -21.61 -23.85
C CYS A 666 -1.39 -22.09 -25.31
N ILE A 667 -2.00 -23.23 -25.64
CA ILE A 667 -2.00 -23.90 -26.95
C ILE A 667 -2.72 -23.07 -28.03
N GLY A 668 -3.70 -22.27 -27.64
CA GLY A 668 -4.48 -21.45 -28.58
C GLY A 668 -3.73 -20.23 -29.13
N SER A 669 -2.67 -19.78 -28.43
CA SER A 669 -1.89 -18.61 -28.84
C SER A 669 -0.62 -19.04 -29.60
N LYS A 670 -0.46 -18.58 -30.85
CA LYS A 670 0.74 -18.87 -31.68
C LYS A 670 2.04 -18.21 -31.15
N LYS A 671 2.03 -17.67 -29.93
CA LYS A 671 3.03 -16.72 -29.43
C LYS A 671 4.26 -17.39 -28.82
N TYR A 672 4.17 -18.66 -28.41
CA TYR A 672 5.28 -19.38 -27.75
C TYR A 672 5.46 -20.82 -28.27
N PRO A 673 6.22 -21.02 -29.36
CA PRO A 673 6.33 -22.32 -30.04
C PRO A 673 7.05 -23.42 -29.25
N HIS A 674 7.84 -23.09 -28.21
CA HIS A 674 8.51 -24.09 -27.36
C HIS A 674 7.52 -24.87 -26.46
N TRP A 675 6.46 -24.23 -25.97
CA TRP A 675 5.39 -24.91 -25.20
C TRP A 675 4.61 -25.93 -26.05
N SER A 676 4.52 -25.70 -27.37
CA SER A 676 3.88 -26.64 -28.31
C SER A 676 4.56 -28.01 -28.35
N TRP A 677 5.86 -28.09 -28.07
CA TRP A 677 6.61 -29.34 -28.02
C TRP A 677 6.34 -30.13 -26.73
N ILE A 678 6.29 -29.44 -25.58
CA ILE A 678 5.91 -29.99 -24.26
C ILE A 678 4.51 -30.62 -24.33
N VAL A 679 3.56 -29.88 -24.93
CA VAL A 679 2.18 -30.32 -25.11
C VAL A 679 2.04 -31.43 -26.15
N SER A 680 2.76 -31.41 -27.28
CA SER A 680 2.66 -32.49 -28.29
C SER A 680 3.03 -33.85 -27.72
N ARG A 681 3.89 -33.90 -26.72
CA ARG A 681 4.27 -35.12 -26.00
C ARG A 681 3.19 -35.55 -25.00
N PHE A 682 2.53 -34.57 -24.35
CA PHE A 682 1.38 -34.79 -23.45
C PHE A 682 0.11 -35.27 -24.20
N VAL A 683 -0.22 -34.64 -25.33
CA VAL A 683 -1.42 -34.92 -26.15
C VAL A 683 -1.30 -36.21 -26.94
N ARG A 684 -0.11 -36.55 -27.47
CA ARG A 684 0.12 -37.82 -28.21
C ARG A 684 -0.11 -39.07 -27.37
N ASN A 685 0.00 -38.97 -26.04
CA ASN A 685 -0.17 -40.09 -25.12
C ASN A 685 -1.57 -40.15 -24.47
N THR A 686 -2.46 -39.21 -24.78
CA THR A 686 -3.78 -39.07 -24.11
C THR A 686 -4.99 -39.09 -25.04
N SER A 687 -4.86 -39.23 -26.37
CA SER A 687 -6.02 -39.13 -27.28
C SER A 687 -6.17 -40.27 -28.30
N SER A 688 -7.30 -40.99 -28.23
CA SER A 688 -7.94 -41.66 -29.38
C SER A 688 -9.43 -41.31 -29.41
N PHE A 689 -9.87 -40.63 -30.48
CA PHE A 689 -11.26 -40.20 -30.69
C PHE A 689 -12.12 -41.34 -31.26
N VAL A 690 -13.36 -41.51 -30.78
CA VAL A 690 -14.41 -42.27 -31.49
C VAL A 690 -15.73 -41.52 -31.40
N LEU A 691 -16.30 -41.17 -32.55
CA LEU A 691 -17.65 -40.63 -32.68
C LEU A 691 -18.67 -41.77 -32.48
N LYS A 692 -19.70 -41.57 -31.65
CA LYS A 692 -20.94 -42.34 -31.73
C LYS A 692 -22.09 -41.38 -32.00
N SER A 693 -22.50 -41.29 -33.26
CA SER A 693 -23.88 -40.93 -33.57
C SER A 693 -24.67 -42.19 -33.83
N GLU A 694 -25.88 -42.21 -33.28
CA GLU A 694 -27.14 -42.75 -33.84
C GLU A 694 -27.92 -43.48 -32.75
N GLN A 695 -28.73 -42.71 -32.01
CA GLN A 695 -30.18 -42.91 -31.83
C GLN A 695 -30.69 -42.17 -30.57
N SER A 696 -31.34 -41.03 -30.83
CA SER A 696 -32.52 -40.46 -30.14
C SER A 696 -32.67 -40.60 -28.61
N THR A 697 -32.38 -39.52 -27.88
CA THR A 697 -33.34 -38.75 -27.02
C THR A 697 -32.68 -37.47 -26.46
N PRO A 698 -33.45 -36.41 -26.11
CA PRO A 698 -32.90 -35.08 -25.84
C PRO A 698 -32.73 -34.81 -24.34
N THR A 699 -31.52 -35.02 -23.84
CA THR A 699 -30.98 -34.30 -22.68
C THR A 699 -29.52 -34.01 -23.00
N ASP A 700 -29.23 -32.75 -23.33
CA ASP A 700 -27.90 -32.28 -23.68
C ASP A 700 -26.98 -32.31 -22.45
N GLU A 701 -26.36 -33.46 -22.20
CA GLU A 701 -25.12 -33.54 -21.42
C GLU A 701 -23.98 -34.00 -22.34
N TRP A 702 -22.98 -33.14 -22.50
CA TRP A 702 -21.75 -33.45 -23.20
C TRP A 702 -20.81 -34.18 -22.24
N GLU A 703 -20.55 -35.46 -22.46
CA GLU A 703 -19.62 -36.23 -21.65
C GLU A 703 -18.24 -36.28 -22.32
N LEU A 704 -17.24 -35.62 -21.72
CA LEU A 704 -15.84 -35.69 -22.15
C LEU A 704 -15.23 -37.00 -21.62
N ILE A 705 -15.26 -38.07 -22.41
CA ILE A 705 -14.62 -39.34 -22.04
C ILE A 705 -13.11 -39.27 -22.33
N LEU A 706 -12.32 -38.95 -21.30
CA LEU A 706 -10.86 -39.12 -21.33
C LEU A 706 -10.52 -40.61 -21.11
N ARG A 707 -9.98 -41.28 -22.14
CA ARG A 707 -9.44 -42.63 -21.99
C ARG A 707 -8.17 -42.58 -21.15
N SER A 708 -8.22 -43.20 -19.97
CA SER A 708 -7.06 -43.33 -19.09
C SER A 708 -6.00 -44.23 -19.72
N HIS A 709 -4.82 -43.66 -19.96
CA HIS A 709 -3.58 -44.42 -20.00
C HIS A 709 -2.81 -44.10 -18.73
N LYS A 710 -2.12 -45.11 -18.18
CA LYS A 710 -1.21 -44.95 -17.04
C LYS A 710 -0.24 -43.81 -17.38
N ILE A 711 -0.37 -42.69 -16.68
CA ILE A 711 0.65 -41.65 -16.67
C ILE A 711 1.73 -42.17 -15.72
N ASP A 712 2.71 -42.90 -16.27
CA ASP A 712 3.86 -43.37 -15.50
C ASP A 712 5.03 -42.36 -15.49
N GLU A 713 4.92 -41.17 -16.09
CA GLU A 713 6.03 -40.20 -16.10
C GLU A 713 5.57 -38.73 -15.92
N TYR A 714 5.03 -38.40 -14.75
CA TYR A 714 5.08 -37.01 -14.26
C TYR A 714 6.54 -36.54 -14.08
N ASP A 715 7.45 -37.47 -13.81
CA ASP A 715 8.89 -37.24 -13.61
C ASP A 715 9.62 -36.73 -14.88
N GLU A 716 9.23 -37.16 -16.09
CA GLU A 716 9.84 -36.64 -17.34
C GLU A 716 9.52 -35.15 -17.57
N TYR A 717 8.30 -34.71 -17.26
CA TYR A 717 7.85 -33.33 -17.54
C TYR A 717 8.37 -32.33 -16.53
N ALA A 718 8.33 -32.70 -15.26
CA ALA A 718 8.95 -31.87 -14.26
C ALA A 718 10.46 -31.87 -14.45
N GLY A 719 11.09 -33.01 -14.78
CA GLY A 719 12.49 -33.07 -15.21
C GLY A 719 12.79 -32.17 -16.43
N LEU A 720 11.84 -31.98 -17.33
CA LEU A 720 11.94 -31.01 -18.42
C LEU A 720 11.89 -29.57 -17.94
N LEU A 721 10.87 -29.17 -17.17
CA LEU A 721 10.76 -27.81 -16.61
C LEU A 721 11.95 -27.45 -15.70
N ILE A 722 12.51 -28.44 -15.02
CA ILE A 722 13.72 -28.35 -14.20
C ILE A 722 14.98 -28.19 -15.08
N SER A 723 15.04 -28.80 -16.25
CA SER A 723 16.18 -28.69 -17.17
C SER A 723 16.12 -27.50 -18.11
N MET A 724 15.06 -26.69 -18.07
CA MET A 724 14.96 -25.44 -18.81
C MET A 724 15.81 -24.34 -18.15
N ASP A 725 16.54 -23.60 -19.00
CA ASP A 725 17.25 -22.37 -18.63
C ASP A 725 16.24 -21.21 -18.70
N TRP A 726 15.72 -20.81 -17.54
CA TRP A 726 14.70 -19.78 -17.42
C TRP A 726 15.30 -18.37 -17.65
N THR A 727 14.73 -17.66 -18.61
CA THR A 727 15.10 -16.30 -19.02
C THR A 727 14.21 -15.24 -18.35
N GLU A 728 14.65 -13.98 -18.35
CA GLU A 728 13.85 -12.85 -17.85
C GLU A 728 12.52 -12.68 -18.63
N GLU A 729 12.51 -13.01 -19.92
CA GLU A 729 11.29 -12.99 -20.71
C GLU A 729 10.33 -14.10 -20.30
N GLU A 730 10.84 -15.30 -19.98
CA GLU A 730 10.01 -16.40 -19.46
C GLU A 730 9.45 -16.08 -18.06
N ASP A 731 10.19 -15.37 -17.22
CA ASP A 731 9.71 -14.87 -15.93
C ASP A 731 8.50 -13.94 -16.09
N ARG A 732 8.57 -13.00 -17.04
CA ARG A 732 7.44 -12.12 -17.41
C ARG A 732 6.26 -12.93 -17.94
N VAL A 733 6.52 -13.93 -18.79
CA VAL A 733 5.48 -14.78 -19.37
C VAL A 733 4.77 -15.58 -18.28
N MET A 734 5.51 -16.20 -17.36
CA MET A 734 4.92 -16.91 -16.22
C MET A 734 4.10 -15.97 -15.36
N HIS A 735 4.63 -14.78 -15.09
CA HIS A 735 3.91 -13.77 -14.35
C HIS A 735 2.57 -13.38 -15.02
N ASP A 736 2.59 -13.08 -16.31
CA ASP A 736 1.40 -12.73 -17.08
C ASP A 736 0.37 -13.87 -17.05
N TYR A 737 0.83 -15.13 -17.12
CA TYR A 737 -0.06 -16.27 -16.94
C TYR A 737 -0.68 -16.31 -15.55
N PHE A 738 0.12 -16.22 -14.47
CA PHE A 738 -0.39 -16.11 -13.09
C PHE A 738 -1.42 -15.01 -12.93
N GLN A 739 -1.17 -13.84 -13.52
CA GLN A 739 -2.12 -12.75 -13.49
C GLN A 739 -3.41 -13.10 -14.22
N ASN A 740 -3.33 -13.66 -15.43
CA ASN A 740 -4.52 -14.07 -16.19
C ASN A 740 -5.38 -15.08 -15.42
N ILE A 741 -4.75 -15.98 -14.67
CA ILE A 741 -5.46 -16.97 -13.85
C ILE A 741 -6.21 -16.26 -12.74
N LEU A 742 -5.50 -15.43 -11.97
CA LEU A 742 -6.11 -14.64 -10.92
C LEU A 742 -7.27 -13.81 -11.47
N ASP A 743 -7.13 -13.23 -12.65
CA ASP A 743 -8.18 -12.46 -13.31
C ASP A 743 -9.39 -13.35 -13.67
N ILE A 744 -9.21 -14.54 -14.24
CA ILE A 744 -10.29 -15.51 -14.52
C ILE A 744 -11.00 -15.92 -13.22
N CYS A 745 -10.21 -16.16 -12.18
CA CYS A 745 -10.66 -16.57 -10.86
C CYS A 745 -11.51 -15.48 -10.20
N PHE A 746 -11.03 -14.25 -10.23
CA PHE A 746 -11.76 -13.07 -9.77
C PHE A 746 -12.99 -12.80 -10.64
N ASP A 747 -12.91 -12.94 -11.96
CA ASP A 747 -14.06 -12.83 -12.88
C ASP A 747 -15.15 -13.84 -12.54
N LYS A 748 -14.76 -15.10 -12.29
CA LYS A 748 -15.70 -16.15 -11.95
C LYS A 748 -16.37 -15.87 -10.61
N GLY A 749 -15.59 -15.52 -9.59
CA GLY A 749 -16.12 -15.13 -8.27
C GLY A 749 -17.02 -13.89 -8.33
N ARG A 750 -16.71 -12.92 -9.20
CA ARG A 750 -17.60 -11.77 -9.49
C ARG A 750 -18.93 -12.22 -10.07
N GLN A 751 -18.90 -13.08 -11.09
CA GLN A 751 -20.11 -13.53 -11.80
C GLN A 751 -21.04 -14.37 -10.92
N THR A 752 -20.48 -15.25 -10.09
CA THR A 752 -21.27 -16.18 -9.26
C THR A 752 -21.62 -15.61 -7.89
N ASN A 753 -20.98 -14.51 -7.48
CA ASN A 753 -20.99 -14.00 -6.09
C ASN A 753 -20.62 -15.08 -5.05
N ASP A 754 -19.94 -16.13 -5.52
CA ASP A 754 -19.55 -17.28 -4.71
C ASP A 754 -18.12 -17.05 -4.21
N ILE A 755 -18.03 -16.80 -2.91
CA ILE A 755 -16.78 -16.57 -2.20
C ILE A 755 -15.88 -17.81 -2.31
N GLY A 756 -16.40 -19.00 -2.62
CA GLY A 756 -15.63 -20.21 -2.93
C GLY A 756 -14.73 -20.07 -4.16
N PHE A 757 -15.15 -19.34 -5.20
CA PHE A 757 -14.27 -19.00 -6.34
C PHE A 757 -13.35 -17.82 -6.03
N LEU A 758 -13.65 -17.03 -5.00
CA LEU A 758 -12.71 -16.04 -4.45
C LEU A 758 -11.75 -16.67 -3.44
N ASN A 759 -12.05 -17.87 -2.96
CA ASN A 759 -11.11 -18.75 -2.28
C ASN A 759 -10.17 -19.41 -3.29
N ILE A 760 -9.76 -18.69 -4.33
CA ILE A 760 -8.64 -19.04 -5.19
C ILE A 760 -7.38 -18.46 -4.57
N SER A 761 -6.47 -19.30 -4.07
CA SER A 761 -6.78 -20.10 -2.89
C SER A 761 -5.88 -19.62 -1.77
N GLU A 762 -6.35 -19.70 -0.53
CA GLU A 762 -5.48 -19.56 0.63
C GLU A 762 -4.21 -20.40 0.43
N ALA A 763 -4.33 -21.59 -0.19
CA ALA A 763 -3.19 -22.41 -0.59
C ALA A 763 -2.30 -21.76 -1.67
N VAL A 764 -2.82 -21.01 -2.65
CA VAL A 764 -2.00 -20.20 -3.60
C VAL A 764 -1.28 -19.09 -2.88
N ILE A 765 -1.98 -18.32 -2.05
CA ILE A 765 -1.37 -17.22 -1.27
C ILE A 765 -0.29 -17.80 -0.34
N LEU A 766 -0.60 -18.89 0.37
CA LEU A 766 0.35 -19.58 1.25
C LEU A 766 1.49 -20.25 0.47
N LEU A 767 1.24 -20.76 -0.73
CA LEU A 767 2.25 -21.33 -1.62
C LEU A 767 3.20 -20.25 -2.14
N LEU A 768 2.65 -19.14 -2.64
CA LEU A 768 3.43 -17.99 -3.11
C LEU A 768 4.17 -17.35 -1.94
N GLN A 769 3.55 -17.22 -0.77
CA GLN A 769 4.23 -16.82 0.45
C GLN A 769 5.34 -17.80 0.79
N LYS A 770 5.11 -19.11 0.75
CA LYS A 770 6.15 -20.11 1.02
C LYS A 770 7.29 -20.05 0.01
N MET A 771 6.99 -19.84 -1.27
CA MET A 771 7.98 -19.63 -2.33
C MET A 771 8.79 -18.35 -2.07
N ALA A 772 8.10 -17.22 -1.85
CA ALA A 772 8.71 -15.94 -1.52
C ALA A 772 9.59 -16.03 -0.29
N ILE A 773 9.10 -16.67 0.78
CA ILE A 773 9.81 -16.90 2.03
C ILE A 773 11.05 -17.74 1.77
N ASN A 774 10.95 -18.84 1.03
CA ASN A 774 12.11 -19.68 0.74
C ASN A 774 13.17 -18.92 -0.06
N GLU A 775 12.80 -18.26 -1.17
CA GLU A 775 13.77 -17.47 -1.96
C GLU A 775 14.34 -16.29 -1.20
N THR A 776 13.57 -15.71 -0.28
CA THR A 776 14.10 -14.69 0.60
C THR A 776 15.14 -15.36 1.51
N ILE A 777 14.81 -16.44 2.23
CA ILE A 777 15.71 -17.05 3.22
C ILE A 777 17.03 -17.59 2.65
N ILE A 778 16.98 -18.24 1.47
CA ILE A 778 18.14 -18.82 0.78
C ILE A 778 19.00 -17.69 0.21
#